data_AF-A0A4U2GW16-F1
#
_entry.id   AF-A0A4U2GW16-F1
#
_cell.length_a   1.000
_cell.length_b   1.000
_cell.length_c   1.000
_cell.angle_alpha   90.00
_cell.angle_beta   90.00
_cell.angle_gamma   90.00
#
_symmetry.space_group_name_H-M   'P 1'
#
loop_
_entity.id
_entity.type
_entity.pdbx_description
1 polymer ?
#
loop_
_entity_poly.entity_id
_entity_poly.type
_entity_poly.pdbx_seq_one_letter_code
_entity_poly.pdbx_strand_id
1 'polypeptide(L)'
;MKAMVKKSVVVSSTLLVASYSNAALYRVVLEESPVETESVYGVAVEPELGTTDCFSTSCGDTDYAFAGEAQNAEPGFSFKEEVPFGIDNTFYYLDYDDIYSYCTSELGYATCEAWSSLLWYGDEDAGIGGLRNERDAYYELSYQTNSTAFYDSYSLSEIPDVGSNPPDVSSYSYSFVDGTEEKVITKVDENGFVLGNTSSGYYSYNNQYIQLYRQRGYYDTGTEFTVLQPEADTSITISDADGEANIISQMGRTMAFDSFSYGGESYVVGSASVATFYYSDGYKDYDSPYTSDSDAEDLDNCIDEDIEPALYPECQNFAFANRAFVWNITDANGPNDDGNRFSVSDWETSSTYYSYNDDEASAQASVRAATISSRGTYSSYPVLVGYNTELDDSDNFLMQAAVFRPSSTSNFSVSENAWTTTFIANATVEVSDSYIHSNSVATDINENMMVIGYAKRDGDYPSDRVSDNRMFVADANDTTPTATFFASLGEDIFFDSAEGKASEINNYNEIVGYVDAETHSEVDGHERRHRGFIFPYNDIGTDADRRARYNDQAWWLDDLTNGGDYSDANNHFRILDATDINDAGVISGTAIQCFASESSSSSMAYDSTAHFAYCNDGVGDERVVAVKLIPISGATSEDIAERSDDSAEDVERSGAGTGLLVLISLMSVLSVRLKKSRSVIA
;
A
#
# COMPACT_ATOMS: atom_id res chain seq x y z
N MET A 1 -17.09 -36.07 -20.64
CA MET A 1 -16.94 -35.38 -21.94
C MET A 1 -18.20 -34.59 -22.26
N LYS A 2 -18.28 -33.35 -21.78
CA LYS A 2 -19.14 -32.30 -22.32
C LYS A 2 -18.23 -31.09 -22.47
N ALA A 3 -17.96 -30.71 -23.71
CA ALA A 3 -17.13 -29.57 -24.04
C ALA A 3 -17.89 -28.28 -23.70
N MET A 4 -17.29 -27.45 -22.87
CA MET A 4 -17.75 -26.10 -22.58
C MET A 4 -17.06 -25.18 -23.59
N VAL A 5 -17.85 -24.62 -24.51
CA VAL A 5 -17.38 -23.72 -25.57
C VAL A 5 -17.25 -22.33 -24.95
N LYS A 6 -16.01 -21.84 -24.74
CA LYS A 6 -15.72 -20.43 -24.50
C LYS A 6 -16.12 -19.65 -25.76
N LYS A 7 -17.06 -18.70 -25.63
CA LYS A 7 -17.35 -17.71 -26.67
C LYS A 7 -16.51 -16.48 -26.38
N SER A 8 -15.40 -16.35 -27.11
CA SER A 8 -14.64 -15.11 -27.20
C SER A 8 -15.47 -14.10 -28.02
N VAL A 9 -15.82 -12.96 -27.43
CA VAL A 9 -16.37 -11.82 -28.16
C VAL A 9 -15.16 -10.98 -28.57
N VAL A 10 -14.77 -11.09 -29.83
CA VAL A 10 -13.78 -10.20 -30.45
C VAL A 10 -14.53 -8.96 -30.90
N VAL A 11 -14.36 -7.83 -30.21
CA VAL A 11 -14.79 -6.53 -30.69
C VAL A 11 -13.69 -6.01 -31.62
N SER A 12 -13.92 -6.11 -32.93
CA SER A 12 -13.03 -5.53 -33.94
C SER A 12 -13.67 -4.25 -34.47
N SER A 13 -13.06 -3.11 -34.14
CA SER A 13 -13.48 -1.79 -34.60
C SER A 13 -12.32 -1.15 -35.36
N THR A 14 -12.36 -1.17 -36.69
CA THR A 14 -11.52 -0.29 -37.52
C THR A 14 -12.42 0.79 -38.09
N LEU A 15 -12.15 2.05 -37.74
CA LEU A 15 -12.69 3.23 -38.40
C LEU A 15 -11.61 4.32 -38.41
N LEU A 16 -11.12 4.64 -39.60
CA LEU A 16 -10.28 5.79 -39.90
C LEU A 16 -11.16 6.85 -40.54
N VAL A 17 -11.43 7.95 -39.83
CA VAL A 17 -11.75 9.26 -40.41
C VAL A 17 -11.10 10.33 -39.54
N ALA A 18 -10.22 11.11 -40.14
CA ALA A 18 -9.48 12.18 -39.47
C ALA A 18 -10.34 13.45 -39.32
N SER A 19 -10.50 13.87 -38.07
CA SER A 19 -10.59 15.26 -37.59
C SER A 19 -10.39 15.19 -36.08
N TYR A 20 -9.13 15.20 -35.62
CA TYR A 20 -8.79 15.20 -34.20
C TYR A 20 -9.24 16.52 -33.57
N SER A 21 -10.42 16.50 -32.97
CA SER A 21 -10.67 17.26 -31.75
C SER A 21 -10.49 16.20 -30.67
N ASN A 22 -9.26 16.02 -30.18
CA ASN A 22 -9.14 15.28 -28.94
C ASN A 22 -9.89 16.14 -27.91
N ALA A 23 -10.71 15.54 -27.09
CA ALA A 23 -11.12 16.13 -25.84
C ALA A 23 -11.01 14.95 -24.89
N ALA A 24 -10.32 15.11 -23.77
CA ALA A 24 -9.57 14.12 -22.99
C ALA A 24 -8.11 13.94 -23.40
N LEU A 25 -7.26 13.79 -22.38
CA LEU A 25 -5.85 13.43 -22.46
C LEU A 25 -5.64 11.92 -22.32
N TYR A 26 -6.53 11.25 -21.60
CA TYR A 26 -6.45 9.83 -21.31
C TYR A 26 -7.71 9.09 -21.74
N ARG A 27 -7.52 7.85 -22.19
CA ARG A 27 -8.58 6.84 -22.24
C ARG A 27 -8.43 5.89 -21.07
N VAL A 28 -9.55 5.49 -20.48
CA VAL A 28 -9.59 4.55 -19.37
C VAL A 28 -9.80 3.15 -19.93
N VAL A 29 -8.92 2.22 -19.56
CA VAL A 29 -9.01 0.80 -19.89
C VAL A 29 -9.31 0.04 -18.61
N LEU A 30 -10.37 -0.77 -18.61
CA LEU A 30 -10.65 -1.70 -17.53
C LEU A 30 -9.67 -2.86 -17.60
N GLU A 31 -9.02 -3.17 -16.48
CA GLU A 31 -8.18 -4.36 -16.34
C GLU A 31 -8.99 -5.44 -15.60
N GLU A 32 -9.40 -6.48 -16.34
CA GLU A 32 -10.22 -7.57 -15.78
C GLU A 32 -9.36 -8.44 -14.86
N SER A 33 -9.78 -8.59 -13.60
CA SER A 33 -9.15 -9.57 -12.71
C SER A 33 -9.41 -10.99 -13.22
N PRO A 34 -8.39 -11.87 -13.24
CA PRO A 34 -8.59 -13.29 -13.53
C PRO A 34 -9.29 -14.04 -12.38
N VAL A 35 -9.54 -13.37 -11.25
CA VAL A 35 -10.17 -13.91 -10.04
C VAL A 35 -11.52 -13.23 -9.83
N GLU A 36 -12.58 -14.02 -9.66
CA GLU A 36 -13.90 -13.48 -9.30
C GLU A 36 -13.84 -13.01 -7.85
N THR A 37 -14.07 -11.72 -7.63
CA THR A 37 -13.88 -11.05 -6.34
C THR A 37 -14.87 -9.90 -6.17
N GLU A 38 -14.92 -9.30 -4.98
CA GLU A 38 -15.77 -8.14 -4.70
C GLU A 38 -15.16 -6.83 -5.21
N SER A 39 -13.87 -6.62 -4.98
CA SER A 39 -13.13 -5.41 -5.36
C SER A 39 -11.85 -5.75 -6.10
N VAL A 40 -11.50 -4.95 -7.10
CA VAL A 40 -10.22 -5.08 -7.83
C VAL A 40 -9.50 -3.74 -7.79
N TYR A 41 -8.24 -3.73 -7.38
CA TYR A 41 -7.40 -2.54 -7.24
C TYR A 41 -6.25 -2.58 -8.24
N GLY A 42 -5.93 -1.44 -8.84
CA GLY A 42 -4.70 -1.29 -9.61
C GLY A 42 -3.53 -1.01 -8.69
N VAL A 43 -2.40 -1.66 -8.92
CA VAL A 43 -1.22 -1.57 -8.05
C VAL A 43 -0.03 -0.98 -8.79
N ALA A 44 0.34 -1.55 -9.93
CA ALA A 44 1.56 -1.17 -10.63
C ALA A 44 1.41 -1.31 -12.16
N VAL A 45 2.24 -0.59 -12.91
CA VAL A 45 2.37 -0.68 -14.36
C VAL A 45 3.82 -0.94 -14.73
N GLU A 46 4.04 -1.73 -15.77
CA GLU A 46 5.39 -2.03 -16.27
C GLU A 46 6.18 -0.73 -16.55
N PRO A 47 7.42 -0.61 -16.04
CA PRO A 47 8.29 0.53 -16.33
C PRO A 47 8.57 0.70 -17.83
N GLU A 48 8.77 1.93 -18.28
CA GLU A 48 9.30 2.21 -19.63
C GLU A 48 10.80 2.51 -19.52
N LEU A 49 11.64 1.67 -20.13
CA LEU A 49 13.11 1.80 -20.07
C LEU A 49 13.73 2.53 -21.27
N GLY A 50 12.89 3.01 -22.17
CA GLY A 50 13.27 3.58 -23.44
C GLY A 50 13.16 5.10 -23.43
N THR A 51 12.53 5.62 -24.47
CA THR A 51 12.20 7.04 -24.59
C THR A 51 10.79 7.20 -25.15
N THR A 52 9.96 6.17 -24.98
CA THR A 52 8.61 6.15 -25.54
C THR A 52 7.76 7.10 -24.72
N ASP A 53 7.01 7.94 -25.40
CA ASP A 53 6.08 8.87 -24.79
C ASP A 53 4.74 8.67 -25.48
N CYS A 54 3.75 8.16 -24.74
CA CYS A 54 2.45 7.76 -25.29
C CYS A 54 1.61 8.95 -25.78
N PHE A 55 1.95 10.18 -25.39
CA PHE A 55 1.36 11.38 -26.00
C PHE A 55 1.94 11.66 -27.40
N SER A 56 3.19 11.28 -27.66
CA SER A 56 3.83 11.47 -28.97
C SER A 56 3.60 10.30 -29.93
N THR A 57 3.47 9.09 -29.39
CA THR A 57 3.35 7.83 -30.13
C THR A 57 2.17 7.04 -29.58
N SER A 58 1.32 6.48 -30.46
CA SER A 58 0.16 5.71 -30.02
C SER A 58 0.57 4.44 -29.27
N CYS A 59 0.16 4.32 -28.01
CA CYS A 59 0.30 3.12 -27.19
C CYS A 59 -1.00 2.31 -27.16
N GLY A 60 -0.88 0.99 -27.26
CA GLY A 60 -1.94 0.00 -27.13
C GLY A 60 -2.21 -0.43 -25.70
N ASP A 61 -3.32 -1.15 -25.50
CA ASP A 61 -3.80 -1.61 -24.18
C ASP A 61 -2.83 -2.58 -23.50
N THR A 62 -2.09 -3.33 -24.33
CA THR A 62 -1.17 -4.41 -23.91
C THR A 62 0.30 -4.02 -24.09
N ASP A 63 0.59 -2.73 -24.33
CA ASP A 63 1.98 -2.29 -24.55
C ASP A 63 2.79 -2.26 -23.26
N TYR A 64 2.11 -2.10 -22.12
CA TYR A 64 2.68 -2.16 -20.77
C TYR A 64 1.84 -3.12 -19.93
N ALA A 65 2.50 -4.09 -19.30
CA ALA A 65 1.84 -5.01 -18.39
C ALA A 65 1.28 -4.29 -17.15
N PHE A 66 0.27 -4.89 -16.53
CA PHE A 66 -0.46 -4.34 -15.39
C PHE A 66 -0.45 -5.30 -14.21
N ALA A 67 -0.25 -4.77 -13.01
CA ALA A 67 -0.33 -5.52 -11.77
C ALA A 67 -1.50 -5.01 -10.93
N GLY A 68 -2.29 -5.94 -10.39
CA GLY A 68 -3.45 -5.62 -9.57
C GLY A 68 -3.67 -6.61 -8.44
N GLU A 69 -4.62 -6.25 -7.58
CA GLU A 69 -5.02 -7.01 -6.41
C GLU A 69 -6.53 -7.21 -6.41
N ALA A 70 -6.96 -8.47 -6.28
CA ALA A 70 -8.35 -8.84 -6.09
C ALA A 70 -8.62 -9.06 -4.60
N GLN A 71 -9.65 -8.41 -4.06
CA GLN A 71 -9.97 -8.44 -2.64
C GLN A 71 -11.45 -8.78 -2.41
N ASN A 72 -11.73 -9.74 -1.51
CA ASN A 72 -13.08 -10.23 -1.24
C ASN A 72 -13.80 -9.46 -0.13
N ALA A 73 -13.06 -9.03 0.88
CA ALA A 73 -13.58 -8.31 2.04
C ALA A 73 -12.46 -7.44 2.64
N GLU A 74 -12.76 -6.70 3.69
CA GLU A 74 -11.76 -5.87 4.33
C GLU A 74 -10.72 -6.71 5.10
N PRO A 75 -9.40 -6.65 4.87
CA PRO A 75 -8.41 -7.54 5.48
C PRO A 75 -8.15 -7.33 6.99
N GLY A 76 -8.61 -6.23 7.58
CA GLY A 76 -8.16 -5.81 8.91
C GLY A 76 -6.85 -5.03 8.81
N PHE A 77 -5.69 -5.69 8.99
CA PHE A 77 -4.39 -5.00 8.85
C PHE A 77 -3.71 -5.29 7.52
N SER A 78 -3.19 -4.23 6.91
CA SER A 78 -2.50 -4.26 5.63
C SER A 78 -1.31 -5.22 5.63
N PHE A 79 -1.12 -5.91 4.51
CA PHE A 79 0.10 -6.65 4.21
C PHE A 79 1.23 -5.76 3.66
N LYS A 80 0.99 -4.44 3.57
CA LYS A 80 1.93 -3.43 3.04
C LYS A 80 2.43 -2.47 4.15
N GLU A 81 2.15 -2.79 5.42
CA GLU A 81 2.52 -1.99 6.59
C GLU A 81 3.14 -2.85 7.70
N GLU A 82 4.32 -2.44 8.18
CA GLU A 82 5.06 -3.14 9.23
C GLU A 82 4.31 -3.16 10.56
N VAL A 83 3.59 -2.08 10.84
CA VAL A 83 2.81 -1.84 12.05
C VAL A 83 1.37 -1.45 11.71
N PRO A 84 0.38 -1.77 12.55
CA PRO A 84 -0.99 -1.35 12.35
C PRO A 84 -1.11 0.17 12.11
N PHE A 85 -1.84 0.53 11.04
CA PHE A 85 -2.12 1.90 10.63
C PHE A 85 -0.87 2.78 10.39
N GLY A 86 0.31 2.17 10.26
CA GLY A 86 1.58 2.87 10.12
C GLY A 86 2.04 3.65 11.36
N ILE A 87 1.35 3.53 12.51
CA ILE A 87 1.65 4.30 13.73
C ILE A 87 1.92 3.43 14.96
N ASP A 88 1.39 2.20 15.01
CA ASP A 88 1.42 1.38 16.23
C ASP A 88 2.71 0.59 16.39
N ASN A 89 3.78 1.30 16.73
CA ASN A 89 5.03 0.68 17.13
C ASN A 89 5.00 0.08 18.55
N THR A 90 3.86 0.16 19.24
CA THR A 90 3.62 -0.48 20.54
C THR A 90 3.01 -1.88 20.41
N PHE A 91 2.31 -2.12 19.30
CA PHE A 91 1.58 -3.33 18.94
C PHE A 91 0.38 -3.64 19.87
N TYR A 92 -0.40 -2.60 20.20
CA TYR A 92 -1.61 -2.72 21.03
C TYR A 92 -2.91 -2.82 20.24
N TYR A 93 -2.94 -2.54 18.93
CA TYR A 93 -4.18 -2.74 18.16
C TYR A 93 -4.40 -4.22 17.88
N LEU A 94 -5.10 -4.90 18.78
CA LEU A 94 -5.27 -6.35 18.75
C LEU A 94 -6.73 -6.77 18.58
N ASP A 95 -7.68 -5.91 18.97
CA ASP A 95 -9.11 -6.21 18.91
C ASP A 95 -9.99 -5.08 18.34
N TYR A 96 -11.32 -5.29 18.39
CA TYR A 96 -12.32 -4.33 17.93
C TYR A 96 -12.27 -3.00 18.70
N ASP A 97 -12.12 -3.04 20.02
CA ASP A 97 -12.15 -1.85 20.88
C ASP A 97 -10.90 -0.99 20.64
N ASP A 98 -9.76 -1.62 20.36
CA ASP A 98 -8.53 -0.91 20.00
C ASP A 98 -8.66 -0.25 18.62
N ILE A 99 -9.17 -0.97 17.61
CA ILE A 99 -9.46 -0.41 16.27
C ILE A 99 -10.44 0.76 16.37
N TYR A 100 -11.49 0.62 17.18
CA TYR A 100 -12.43 1.70 17.45
C TYR A 100 -11.76 2.89 18.12
N SER A 101 -10.87 2.64 19.07
CA SER A 101 -10.10 3.68 19.75
C SER A 101 -9.24 4.47 18.76
N TYR A 102 -8.49 3.78 17.89
CA TYR A 102 -7.75 4.41 16.79
C TYR A 102 -8.62 5.33 15.95
N CYS A 103 -9.78 4.83 15.48
CA CYS A 103 -10.68 5.65 14.68
C CYS A 103 -11.12 6.90 15.45
N THR A 104 -11.46 6.78 16.73
CA THR A 104 -11.91 7.94 17.51
C THR A 104 -10.80 8.92 17.86
N SER A 105 -9.57 8.46 18.08
CA SER A 105 -8.44 9.30 18.45
C SER A 105 -7.78 9.93 17.23
N GLU A 106 -7.48 9.14 16.20
CA GLU A 106 -6.67 9.56 15.05
C GLU A 106 -7.50 10.10 13.89
N LEU A 107 -8.71 9.59 13.67
CA LEU A 107 -9.54 9.97 12.52
C LEU A 107 -10.72 10.88 12.93
N GLY A 108 -11.29 10.64 14.11
CA GLY A 108 -12.37 11.42 14.70
C GLY A 108 -13.74 11.22 14.04
N TYR A 109 -13.95 10.18 13.21
CA TYR A 109 -15.18 9.99 12.46
C TYR A 109 -16.40 9.75 13.37
N ALA A 110 -17.56 10.29 12.99
CA ALA A 110 -18.84 9.93 13.63
C ALA A 110 -19.30 8.50 13.30
N THR A 111 -18.66 7.85 12.34
CA THR A 111 -18.98 6.50 11.85
C THR A 111 -18.00 5.43 12.34
N CYS A 112 -17.22 5.71 13.39
CA CYS A 112 -16.21 4.78 13.89
C CYS A 112 -16.74 3.39 14.26
N GLU A 113 -17.98 3.25 14.74
CA GLU A 113 -18.57 1.92 15.01
C GLU A 113 -18.66 1.09 13.72
N ALA A 114 -19.14 1.70 12.64
CA ALA A 114 -19.25 1.02 11.34
C ALA A 114 -17.88 0.77 10.73
N TRP A 115 -16.99 1.77 10.75
CA TRP A 115 -15.62 1.68 10.26
C TRP A 115 -14.88 0.51 10.93
N SER A 116 -14.90 0.45 12.26
CA SER A 116 -14.20 -0.59 13.03
C SER A 116 -14.81 -1.97 12.83
N SER A 117 -16.14 -2.05 12.67
CA SER A 117 -16.82 -3.31 12.38
C SER A 117 -16.36 -3.93 11.06
N LEU A 118 -16.12 -3.10 10.04
CA LEU A 118 -15.63 -3.56 8.74
C LEU A 118 -14.22 -4.15 8.85
N LEU A 119 -13.30 -3.43 9.50
CA LEU A 119 -11.92 -3.89 9.74
C LEU A 119 -11.84 -5.14 10.60
N TRP A 120 -12.68 -5.24 11.62
CA TRP A 120 -12.61 -6.34 12.57
C TRP A 120 -13.26 -7.61 12.02
N TYR A 121 -14.45 -7.50 11.43
CA TYR A 121 -15.25 -8.66 11.01
C TYR A 121 -15.14 -9.02 9.52
N GLY A 122 -14.72 -8.09 8.65
CA GLY A 122 -14.75 -8.29 7.20
C GLY A 122 -16.17 -8.56 6.69
N ASP A 123 -16.33 -9.51 5.76
CA ASP A 123 -17.65 -10.09 5.43
C ASP A 123 -17.97 -11.21 6.43
N GLU A 124 -18.60 -10.81 7.54
CA GLU A 124 -18.97 -11.72 8.64
C GLU A 124 -19.84 -12.90 8.18
N ASP A 125 -20.75 -12.68 7.22
CA ASP A 125 -21.65 -13.72 6.70
C ASP A 125 -20.87 -14.78 5.89
N ALA A 126 -19.80 -14.36 5.21
CA ALA A 126 -18.94 -15.23 4.42
C ALA A 126 -17.78 -15.83 5.24
N GLY A 127 -17.40 -15.19 6.35
CA GLY A 127 -16.20 -15.52 7.12
C GLY A 127 -14.91 -15.21 6.37
N ILE A 128 -14.87 -14.08 5.64
CA ILE A 128 -13.74 -13.67 4.79
C ILE A 128 -13.32 -12.25 5.19
N GLY A 129 -12.01 -12.00 5.19
CA GLY A 129 -11.42 -10.74 5.68
C GLY A 129 -11.60 -10.58 7.19
N GLY A 130 -11.27 -9.42 7.73
CA GLY A 130 -11.41 -9.07 9.13
C GLY A 130 -10.23 -9.55 9.95
N LEU A 131 -9.68 -8.67 10.78
CA LEU A 131 -8.59 -9.03 11.70
C LEU A 131 -9.00 -10.22 12.59
N ARG A 132 -10.27 -10.31 13.00
CA ARG A 132 -10.78 -11.42 13.79
C ARG A 132 -10.57 -12.77 13.12
N ASN A 133 -10.82 -12.88 11.82
CA ASN A 133 -10.69 -14.17 11.13
C ASN A 133 -9.22 -14.60 11.04
N GLU A 134 -8.28 -13.65 10.88
CA GLU A 134 -6.84 -13.94 10.95
C GLU A 134 -6.44 -14.48 12.34
N ARG A 135 -6.92 -13.84 13.41
CA ARG A 135 -6.58 -14.18 14.80
C ARG A 135 -7.23 -15.48 15.27
N ASP A 136 -8.50 -15.68 14.93
CA ASP A 136 -9.27 -16.86 15.32
C ASP A 136 -8.89 -18.10 14.50
N ALA A 137 -8.22 -17.94 13.35
CA ALA A 137 -7.89 -19.03 12.44
C ALA A 137 -7.19 -20.21 13.13
N TYR A 138 -6.35 -19.95 14.13
CA TYR A 138 -5.67 -21.01 14.89
C TYR A 138 -6.63 -22.06 15.45
N TYR A 139 -7.81 -21.61 15.91
CA TYR A 139 -8.87 -22.45 16.46
C TYR A 139 -10.00 -22.73 15.45
N GLU A 140 -10.29 -21.78 14.57
CA GLU A 140 -11.35 -21.84 13.57
C GLU A 140 -10.77 -22.22 12.20
N LEU A 141 -10.93 -23.50 11.85
CA LEU A 141 -10.38 -24.12 10.63
C LEU A 141 -11.11 -23.68 9.33
N SER A 142 -11.48 -22.42 9.21
CA SER A 142 -12.31 -21.85 8.14
C SER A 142 -11.72 -20.65 7.43
N TYR A 143 -10.50 -20.23 7.77
CA TYR A 143 -9.83 -19.11 7.11
C TYR A 143 -9.80 -19.29 5.59
N GLN A 144 -10.03 -18.20 4.86
CA GLN A 144 -9.99 -18.13 3.41
C GLN A 144 -9.20 -16.89 3.01
N THR A 145 -8.43 -17.01 1.93
CA THR A 145 -7.69 -15.89 1.33
C THR A 145 -8.63 -14.74 1.03
N ASN A 146 -8.22 -13.55 1.46
CA ASN A 146 -8.93 -12.31 1.23
C ASN A 146 -8.36 -11.56 0.02
N SER A 147 -7.04 -11.47 -0.09
CA SER A 147 -6.29 -10.75 -1.11
C SER A 147 -5.53 -11.69 -2.03
N THR A 148 -5.78 -11.56 -3.34
CA THR A 148 -5.12 -12.30 -4.40
C THR A 148 -4.50 -11.37 -5.44
N ALA A 149 -3.18 -11.42 -5.54
CA ALA A 149 -2.42 -10.72 -6.56
C ALA A 149 -2.64 -11.31 -7.98
N PHE A 150 -2.58 -10.44 -9.00
CA PHE A 150 -2.53 -10.83 -10.41
C PHE A 150 -1.64 -9.89 -11.22
N TYR A 151 -1.08 -10.42 -12.29
CA TYR A 151 -0.24 -9.71 -13.25
C TYR A 151 -0.73 -10.02 -14.67
N ASP A 152 -1.20 -9.00 -15.38
CA ASP A 152 -2.03 -9.08 -16.57
C ASP A 152 -3.17 -10.12 -16.38
N SER A 153 -3.27 -11.07 -17.31
CA SER A 153 -4.27 -12.13 -17.28
C SER A 153 -3.89 -13.31 -16.38
N TYR A 154 -2.78 -13.24 -15.66
CA TYR A 154 -2.26 -14.32 -14.83
C TYR A 154 -2.52 -14.03 -13.36
N SER A 155 -3.23 -14.94 -12.68
CA SER A 155 -3.33 -14.87 -11.22
C SER A 155 -2.07 -15.44 -10.59
N LEU A 156 -1.58 -14.81 -9.54
CA LEU A 156 -0.47 -15.30 -8.71
C LEU A 156 -0.95 -16.30 -7.63
N SER A 157 -2.25 -16.66 -7.65
CA SER A 157 -2.88 -17.65 -6.76
C SER A 157 -2.40 -19.10 -6.95
N GLU A 158 -1.55 -19.37 -7.94
CA GLU A 158 -1.12 -20.72 -8.30
C GLU A 158 0.41 -20.95 -8.22
N ILE A 159 1.17 -20.11 -7.50
CA ILE A 159 2.57 -20.42 -7.17
C ILE A 159 2.69 -20.85 -5.70
N PRO A 160 2.45 -22.12 -5.38
CA PRO A 160 2.88 -22.68 -4.11
C PRO A 160 4.39 -22.91 -4.16
N ASP A 161 5.17 -22.31 -3.25
CA ASP A 161 6.42 -22.98 -2.83
C ASP A 161 6.90 -22.61 -1.42
N VAL A 162 6.06 -22.81 -0.39
CA VAL A 162 6.60 -23.37 0.86
C VAL A 162 6.62 -24.91 0.76
N GLY A 163 7.01 -25.43 -0.40
CA GLY A 163 7.09 -26.85 -0.71
C GLY A 163 8.51 -27.41 -0.67
N SER A 164 9.54 -26.56 -0.54
CA SER A 164 10.93 -27.04 -0.51
C SER A 164 11.82 -26.47 0.58
N ASN A 165 11.40 -25.44 1.34
CA ASN A 165 12.07 -25.00 2.56
C ASN A 165 11.11 -24.21 3.49
N PRO A 166 10.14 -24.86 4.16
CA PRO A 166 9.80 -24.37 5.50
C PRO A 166 11.11 -24.28 6.31
N PRO A 167 11.26 -23.33 7.27
CA PRO A 167 12.41 -23.36 8.19
C PRO A 167 12.56 -24.81 8.69
N ASP A 168 13.76 -25.38 8.61
CA ASP A 168 14.10 -26.83 8.68
C ASP A 168 13.37 -27.64 9.78
N VAL A 169 12.06 -27.87 9.63
CA VAL A 169 11.17 -28.59 10.55
C VAL A 169 11.21 -30.08 10.24
N SER A 170 12.38 -30.69 10.42
CA SER A 170 12.53 -32.12 10.22
C SER A 170 11.78 -32.99 11.27
N SER A 171 11.21 -32.38 12.32
CA SER A 171 10.60 -33.06 13.48
C SER A 171 9.06 -33.09 13.50
N TYR A 172 8.38 -32.14 12.85
CA TYR A 172 6.91 -32.02 12.85
C TYR A 172 6.32 -32.24 11.45
N SER A 173 5.08 -32.72 11.38
CA SER A 173 4.37 -32.97 10.13
C SER A 173 3.07 -32.18 10.12
N TYR A 174 3.06 -31.06 9.43
CA TYR A 174 1.88 -30.25 9.13
C TYR A 174 1.62 -30.23 7.61
N SER A 175 0.41 -29.87 7.18
CA SER A 175 0.01 -29.88 5.76
C SER A 175 -0.63 -28.58 5.33
N PHE A 176 -0.15 -27.98 4.24
CA PHE A 176 -0.69 -26.74 3.70
C PHE A 176 -2.20 -26.84 3.44
N VAL A 177 -2.92 -25.75 3.74
CA VAL A 177 -4.35 -25.61 3.50
C VAL A 177 -4.55 -24.71 2.29
N ASP A 178 -4.98 -25.30 1.17
CA ASP A 178 -5.21 -24.57 -0.08
C ASP A 178 -6.17 -23.39 0.11
N GLY A 179 -5.87 -22.26 -0.55
CA GLY A 179 -6.73 -21.08 -0.56
C GLY A 179 -6.68 -20.25 0.72
N THR A 180 -5.59 -20.32 1.48
CA THR A 180 -5.39 -19.56 2.73
C THR A 180 -4.20 -18.63 2.72
N GLU A 181 -3.47 -18.59 1.60
CA GLU A 181 -2.32 -17.70 1.39
C GLU A 181 -2.82 -16.32 0.94
N GLU A 182 -2.29 -15.27 1.57
CA GLU A 182 -2.52 -13.88 1.19
C GLU A 182 -1.37 -13.43 0.30
N LYS A 183 -1.66 -12.78 -0.83
CA LYS A 183 -0.63 -12.26 -1.74
C LYS A 183 -1.02 -10.88 -2.23
N VAL A 184 -0.12 -9.93 -2.02
CA VAL A 184 -0.25 -8.55 -2.51
C VAL A 184 0.97 -8.15 -3.34
N ILE A 185 0.80 -7.21 -4.26
CA ILE A 185 1.89 -6.63 -5.06
C ILE A 185 2.23 -5.26 -4.50
N THR A 186 3.50 -4.88 -4.61
CA THR A 186 3.99 -3.53 -4.30
C THR A 186 4.70 -2.89 -5.49
N LYS A 187 5.38 -3.65 -6.36
CA LYS A 187 6.06 -3.10 -7.55
C LYS A 187 6.19 -4.11 -8.69
N VAL A 188 6.38 -3.60 -9.90
CA VAL A 188 6.90 -4.33 -11.07
C VAL A 188 8.26 -3.72 -11.42
N ASP A 189 9.31 -4.53 -11.48
CA ASP A 189 10.67 -4.05 -11.74
C ASP A 189 10.93 -3.78 -13.23
N GLU A 190 12.14 -3.28 -13.54
CA GLU A 190 12.57 -2.96 -14.91
C GLU A 190 12.57 -4.18 -15.86
N ASN A 191 12.61 -5.40 -15.34
CA ASN A 191 12.58 -6.63 -16.12
C ASN A 191 11.16 -7.21 -16.28
N GLY A 192 10.14 -6.54 -15.73
CA GLY A 192 8.77 -7.02 -15.71
C GLY A 192 8.53 -8.10 -14.65
N PHE A 193 9.42 -8.21 -13.64
CA PHE A 193 9.26 -9.12 -12.53
C PHE A 193 8.49 -8.47 -11.39
N VAL A 194 7.72 -9.28 -10.65
CA VAL A 194 6.80 -8.79 -9.63
C VAL A 194 7.43 -8.94 -8.26
N LEU A 195 7.30 -7.93 -7.42
CA LEU A 195 7.62 -8.02 -6.00
C LEU A 195 6.46 -7.52 -5.14
N GLY A 196 6.39 -8.05 -3.93
CA GLY A 196 5.24 -7.84 -3.05
C GLY A 196 5.39 -8.58 -1.74
N ASN A 197 4.28 -8.76 -1.03
CA ASN A 197 4.25 -9.43 0.26
C ASN A 197 3.27 -10.61 0.24
N THR A 198 3.61 -11.67 0.94
CA THR A 198 2.81 -12.91 1.02
C THR A 198 2.74 -13.42 2.45
N SER A 199 1.62 -14.03 2.84
CA SER A 199 1.58 -14.87 4.04
C SER A 199 2.15 -16.25 3.74
N SER A 200 2.38 -17.08 4.77
CA SER A 200 2.72 -18.50 4.57
C SER A 200 1.54 -19.34 4.09
N GLY A 201 0.34 -18.76 4.09
CA GLY A 201 -0.92 -19.48 4.28
C GLY A 201 -0.94 -20.25 5.61
N TYR A 202 -2.02 -21.01 5.81
CA TYR A 202 -2.19 -21.83 7.00
C TYR A 202 -1.86 -23.30 6.72
N TYR A 203 -1.40 -23.98 7.76
CA TYR A 203 -1.10 -25.40 7.76
C TYR A 203 -1.96 -26.11 8.80
N SER A 204 -2.51 -27.26 8.44
CA SER A 204 -3.21 -28.11 9.39
C SER A 204 -2.22 -28.91 10.24
N TYR A 205 -2.33 -28.77 11.55
CA TYR A 205 -1.60 -29.54 12.55
C TYR A 205 -2.51 -29.83 13.75
N ASN A 206 -2.64 -31.09 14.17
CA ASN A 206 -3.44 -31.47 15.35
C ASN A 206 -4.84 -30.82 15.47
N ASN A 207 -5.52 -30.62 14.33
CA ASN A 207 -6.84 -29.97 14.28
C ASN A 207 -6.82 -28.47 14.65
N GLN A 208 -5.70 -27.81 14.35
CA GLN A 208 -5.46 -26.36 14.41
C GLN A 208 -4.95 -25.90 13.03
N TYR A 209 -5.11 -24.61 12.72
CA TYR A 209 -4.46 -23.97 11.58
C TYR A 209 -3.32 -23.10 12.06
N ILE A 210 -2.09 -23.52 11.80
CA ILE A 210 -0.90 -22.77 12.17
C ILE A 210 -0.43 -21.92 11.00
N GLN A 211 0.00 -20.70 11.26
CA GLN A 211 0.67 -19.84 10.31
C GLN A 211 2.17 -19.84 10.63
N LEU A 212 3.02 -20.10 9.64
CA LEU A 212 4.48 -20.13 9.84
C LEU A 212 5.05 -18.72 9.94
N TYR A 213 4.49 -17.79 9.19
CA TYR A 213 4.76 -16.36 9.31
C TYR A 213 3.56 -15.58 8.80
N ARG A 214 3.28 -14.43 9.42
CA ARG A 214 2.19 -13.56 8.98
C ARG A 214 2.47 -13.00 7.59
N GLN A 215 3.64 -12.42 7.39
CA GLN A 215 3.99 -11.73 6.14
C GLN A 215 5.48 -11.75 5.84
N ARG A 216 5.82 -12.04 4.59
CA ARG A 216 7.18 -11.94 4.05
C ARG A 216 7.16 -11.31 2.66
N GLY A 217 8.21 -10.56 2.35
CA GLY A 217 8.46 -10.06 1.00
C GLY A 217 8.73 -11.22 0.05
N TYR A 218 8.38 -11.06 -1.21
CA TYR A 218 8.73 -12.00 -2.27
C TYR A 218 9.22 -11.28 -3.53
N TYR A 219 9.94 -12.03 -4.36
CA TYR A 219 10.37 -11.65 -5.69
C TYR A 219 10.02 -12.78 -6.67
N ASP A 220 9.23 -12.48 -7.71
CA ASP A 220 8.72 -13.44 -8.68
C ASP A 220 9.17 -13.09 -10.10
N THR A 221 9.98 -13.99 -10.68
CA THR A 221 10.49 -13.86 -12.06
C THR A 221 9.56 -14.47 -13.11
N GLY A 222 8.39 -14.99 -12.70
CA GLY A 222 7.49 -15.81 -13.50
C GLY A 222 7.98 -17.25 -13.71
N THR A 223 9.22 -17.55 -13.33
CA THR A 223 9.80 -18.91 -13.36
C THR A 223 10.28 -19.40 -12.00
N GLU A 224 10.55 -18.47 -11.10
CA GLU A 224 11.03 -18.70 -9.74
C GLU A 224 10.37 -17.66 -8.84
N PHE A 225 9.79 -18.14 -7.74
CA PHE A 225 9.15 -17.35 -6.70
C PHE A 225 9.98 -17.49 -5.43
N THR A 226 10.57 -16.37 -5.00
CA THR A 226 11.52 -16.37 -3.89
C THR A 226 10.96 -15.57 -2.73
N VAL A 227 10.71 -16.23 -1.61
CA VAL A 227 10.36 -15.57 -0.34
C VAL A 227 11.63 -15.04 0.31
N LEU A 228 11.63 -13.76 0.68
CA LEU A 228 12.75 -13.05 1.28
C LEU A 228 12.78 -13.28 2.79
N GLN A 229 13.89 -13.80 3.30
CA GLN A 229 14.03 -14.18 4.71
C GLN A 229 14.52 -12.99 5.56
N PRO A 230 14.10 -12.90 6.83
CA PRO A 230 14.67 -11.96 7.79
C PRO A 230 16.09 -12.37 8.22
N GLU A 231 16.75 -11.52 9.00
CA GLU A 231 18.04 -11.86 9.62
C GLU A 231 18.14 -11.23 11.01
N ALA A 232 18.30 -12.06 12.04
CA ALA A 232 18.47 -11.59 13.40
C ALA A 232 19.79 -10.81 13.55
N ASP A 233 19.74 -9.63 14.16
CA ASP A 233 20.93 -8.81 14.38
C ASP A 233 21.73 -9.33 15.57
N THR A 234 22.77 -10.11 15.27
CA THR A 234 23.68 -10.68 16.25
C THR A 234 24.50 -9.64 17.06
N SER A 235 24.45 -8.36 16.69
CA SER A 235 25.08 -7.27 17.45
C SER A 235 24.22 -6.78 18.62
N ILE A 236 22.92 -7.06 18.59
CA ILE A 236 21.99 -6.73 19.68
C ILE A 236 22.22 -7.72 20.84
N THR A 237 22.40 -7.18 22.04
CA THR A 237 22.62 -8.00 23.24
C THR A 237 21.32 -8.20 23.99
N ILE A 238 20.92 -9.46 24.11
CA ILE A 238 19.62 -9.93 24.63
C ILE A 238 19.83 -11.13 25.55
N SER A 239 18.87 -11.39 26.44
CA SER A 239 18.99 -12.45 27.45
C SER A 239 18.99 -13.86 26.86
N ASP A 240 18.23 -14.07 25.79
CA ASP A 240 18.13 -15.34 25.07
C ASP A 240 18.30 -15.10 23.56
N ALA A 241 19.58 -14.99 23.14
CA ALA A 241 19.91 -14.71 21.75
C ALA A 241 19.55 -15.86 20.79
N ASP A 242 19.59 -17.09 21.28
CA ASP A 242 19.31 -18.27 20.47
C ASP A 242 17.78 -18.41 20.27
N GLY A 243 16.98 -18.18 21.31
CA GLY A 243 15.51 -18.12 21.22
C GLY A 243 15.00 -16.98 20.33
N GLU A 244 15.62 -15.79 20.43
CA GLU A 244 15.28 -14.67 19.55
C GLU A 244 15.64 -14.94 18.08
N ALA A 245 16.84 -15.48 17.82
CA ALA A 245 17.21 -15.89 16.47
C ALA A 245 16.25 -16.96 15.92
N ASN A 246 15.79 -17.90 16.77
CA ASN A 246 14.82 -18.92 16.41
C ASN A 246 13.50 -18.30 15.94
N ILE A 247 12.85 -17.47 16.77
CA ILE A 247 11.56 -16.87 16.40
C ILE A 247 11.66 -15.93 15.19
N ILE A 248 12.74 -15.16 15.05
CA ILE A 248 12.94 -14.29 13.89
C ILE A 248 13.09 -15.13 12.62
N SER A 249 13.90 -16.18 12.64
CA SER A 249 14.10 -17.03 11.46
C SER A 249 12.82 -17.72 10.99
N GLN A 250 11.94 -18.09 11.93
CA GLN A 250 10.71 -18.81 11.65
C GLN A 250 9.53 -17.90 11.33
N MET A 251 9.24 -16.94 12.21
CA MET A 251 8.03 -16.10 12.18
C MET A 251 8.31 -14.62 11.87
N GLY A 252 9.59 -14.22 11.83
CA GLY A 252 10.01 -12.87 11.50
C GLY A 252 9.44 -12.39 10.17
N ARG A 253 9.11 -11.10 10.13
CA ARG A 253 8.43 -10.45 9.02
C ARG A 253 9.45 -9.83 8.08
N THR A 254 9.14 -9.85 6.80
CA THR A 254 9.86 -9.07 5.78
C THR A 254 8.86 -8.41 4.85
N MET A 255 9.27 -7.31 4.22
CA MET A 255 8.51 -6.67 3.15
C MET A 255 9.40 -6.26 2.01
N ALA A 256 8.86 -6.32 0.80
CA ALA A 256 9.50 -5.83 -0.42
C ALA A 256 8.66 -4.68 -0.99
N PHE A 257 9.30 -3.55 -1.32
CA PHE A 257 8.62 -2.38 -1.86
C PHE A 257 9.19 -1.90 -3.19
N ASP A 258 10.49 -2.08 -3.42
CA ASP A 258 11.12 -1.64 -4.66
C ASP A 258 12.40 -2.44 -4.95
N SER A 259 13.05 -2.14 -6.08
CA SER A 259 14.28 -2.78 -6.50
C SER A 259 15.21 -1.81 -7.24
N PHE A 260 16.50 -2.13 -7.27
CA PHE A 260 17.47 -1.38 -8.08
C PHE A 260 18.62 -2.27 -8.56
N SER A 261 19.23 -1.87 -9.68
CA SER A 261 20.41 -2.53 -10.24
C SER A 261 21.67 -1.70 -9.98
N TYR A 262 22.69 -2.29 -9.34
CA TYR A 262 23.96 -1.62 -9.05
C TYR A 262 25.15 -2.58 -9.10
N GLY A 263 26.25 -2.15 -9.73
CA GLY A 263 27.49 -2.93 -9.75
C GLY A 263 27.41 -4.26 -10.54
N GLY A 264 26.37 -4.46 -11.34
CA GLY A 264 26.12 -5.69 -12.08
C GLY A 264 25.23 -6.71 -11.35
N GLU A 265 24.77 -6.36 -10.15
CA GLU A 265 23.81 -7.13 -9.36
C GLU A 265 22.49 -6.36 -9.25
N SER A 266 21.40 -7.07 -8.94
CA SER A 266 20.09 -6.48 -8.65
C SER A 266 19.70 -6.76 -7.21
N TYR A 267 18.99 -5.79 -6.62
CA TYR A 267 18.63 -5.82 -5.21
C TYR A 267 17.15 -5.50 -5.05
N VAL A 268 16.50 -6.17 -4.10
CA VAL A 268 15.18 -5.80 -3.59
C VAL A 268 15.36 -5.07 -2.27
N VAL A 269 14.55 -4.04 -2.02
CA VAL A 269 14.57 -3.24 -0.78
C VAL A 269 13.23 -3.26 -0.08
N GLY A 270 13.27 -3.09 1.23
CA GLY A 270 12.08 -2.98 2.08
C GLY A 270 12.42 -2.97 3.55
N SER A 271 11.82 -3.88 4.31
CA SER A 271 12.04 -4.02 5.75
C SER A 271 12.18 -5.48 6.17
N ALA A 272 12.95 -5.73 7.23
CA ALA A 272 13.10 -7.06 7.81
C ALA A 272 13.12 -6.99 9.34
N SER A 273 12.52 -7.99 9.97
CA SER A 273 12.65 -8.23 11.41
C SER A 273 14.09 -8.59 11.74
N VAL A 274 14.67 -7.84 12.67
CA VAL A 274 16.04 -8.04 13.14
C VAL A 274 16.13 -8.28 14.65
N ALA A 275 15.06 -7.94 15.39
CA ALA A 275 14.93 -8.18 16.82
C ALA A 275 13.46 -8.37 17.21
N THR A 276 13.19 -8.90 18.40
CA THR A 276 11.82 -8.99 18.94
C THR A 276 11.30 -7.62 19.38
N PHE A 277 9.98 -7.42 19.41
CA PHE A 277 9.40 -6.22 20.04
C PHE A 277 9.48 -6.28 21.59
N TYR A 278 8.98 -5.26 22.30
CA TYR A 278 8.81 -5.35 23.76
C TYR A 278 7.63 -6.28 24.11
N TYR A 279 7.90 -7.58 24.25
CA TYR A 279 6.88 -8.64 24.39
C TYR A 279 6.48 -8.95 25.84
N SER A 280 7.25 -8.51 26.84
CA SER A 280 7.03 -8.88 28.25
C SER A 280 5.89 -8.11 28.95
N ASP A 281 5.02 -7.45 28.19
CA ASP A 281 3.87 -6.70 28.71
C ASP A 281 2.57 -7.42 28.35
N GLY A 282 1.83 -7.85 29.38
CA GLY A 282 0.58 -8.59 29.20
C GLY A 282 -0.57 -7.78 28.58
N TYR A 283 -0.44 -6.45 28.43
CA TYR A 283 -1.41 -5.69 27.62
C TYR A 283 -1.28 -5.95 26.11
N LYS A 284 -0.21 -6.62 25.68
CA LYS A 284 0.07 -6.97 24.29
C LYS A 284 -0.36 -8.40 23.94
N ASP A 285 -0.86 -9.11 24.94
CA ASP A 285 -1.39 -10.45 24.76
C ASP A 285 -2.79 -10.34 24.13
N TYR A 286 -3.00 -11.09 23.05
CA TYR A 286 -4.32 -11.21 22.46
C TYR A 286 -5.18 -12.16 23.29
N ASP A 287 -6.19 -11.64 23.99
CA ASP A 287 -7.17 -12.42 24.77
C ASP A 287 -8.10 -13.19 23.82
N SER A 288 -7.70 -14.40 23.46
CA SER A 288 -8.44 -15.24 22.54
C SER A 288 -9.70 -15.77 23.23
N PRO A 289 -10.90 -15.68 22.59
CA PRO A 289 -12.14 -16.19 23.19
C PRO A 289 -12.17 -17.72 23.37
N TYR A 290 -11.16 -18.42 22.87
CA TYR A 290 -11.02 -19.88 22.95
C TYR A 290 -10.17 -20.34 24.14
N THR A 291 -9.38 -19.44 24.72
CA THR A 291 -8.56 -19.68 25.91
C THR A 291 -9.13 -18.90 27.10
N SER A 292 -8.81 -19.36 28.29
CA SER A 292 -9.14 -18.66 29.55
C SER A 292 -7.98 -18.77 30.52
N ASP A 293 -6.82 -19.14 29.98
CA ASP A 293 -5.61 -19.48 30.69
C ASP A 293 -4.59 -18.42 30.33
N SER A 294 -4.38 -17.48 31.26
CA SER A 294 -3.42 -16.38 31.07
C SER A 294 -2.00 -16.89 30.79
N ASP A 295 -1.66 -18.12 31.21
CA ASP A 295 -0.33 -18.69 30.97
C ASP A 295 -0.17 -19.18 29.51
N ALA A 296 -1.26 -19.32 28.74
CA ALA A 296 -1.27 -19.73 27.33
C ALA A 296 -1.34 -18.53 26.35
N GLU A 297 -1.33 -17.31 26.88
CA GLU A 297 -1.38 -16.06 26.12
C GLU A 297 -0.09 -15.23 26.30
N ASP A 298 0.80 -15.65 27.21
CA ASP A 298 2.06 -14.97 27.53
C ASP A 298 3.09 -15.11 26.41
N LEU A 299 3.42 -13.99 25.77
CA LEU A 299 4.37 -13.93 24.67
C LEU A 299 5.81 -14.30 25.07
N ASP A 300 6.15 -14.33 26.37
CA ASP A 300 7.44 -14.85 26.85
C ASP A 300 7.65 -16.32 26.41
N ASN A 301 6.57 -17.08 26.20
CA ASN A 301 6.64 -18.48 25.74
C ASN A 301 7.17 -18.62 24.31
N CYS A 302 7.24 -17.54 23.53
CA CYS A 302 7.70 -17.58 22.14
C CYS A 302 9.22 -17.52 22.00
N ILE A 303 9.95 -17.17 23.07
CA ILE A 303 11.40 -16.98 23.05
C ILE A 303 12.08 -18.19 23.70
N ASP A 304 12.27 -19.24 22.90
CA ASP A 304 13.00 -20.46 23.28
C ASP A 304 13.62 -21.11 22.03
N GLU A 305 14.89 -21.53 22.10
CA GLU A 305 15.60 -22.19 20.99
C GLU A 305 15.09 -23.60 20.69
N ASP A 306 14.46 -24.26 21.66
CA ASP A 306 14.05 -25.67 21.59
C ASP A 306 12.58 -25.85 21.11
N ILE A 307 11.86 -24.76 20.80
CA ILE A 307 10.46 -24.80 20.37
C ILE A 307 10.27 -24.51 18.87
N GLU A 308 9.10 -24.86 18.37
CA GLU A 308 8.56 -24.41 17.09
C GLU A 308 7.49 -23.35 17.37
N PRO A 309 7.80 -22.04 17.27
CA PRO A 309 6.88 -20.97 17.66
C PRO A 309 5.52 -21.03 16.96
N ALA A 310 5.47 -21.47 15.69
CA ALA A 310 4.21 -21.62 14.95
C ALA A 310 3.21 -22.59 15.60
N LEU A 311 3.63 -23.47 16.51
CA LEU A 311 2.74 -24.39 17.20
C LEU A 311 2.00 -23.75 18.38
N TYR A 312 2.35 -22.53 18.76
CA TYR A 312 1.84 -21.83 19.93
C TYR A 312 0.88 -20.70 19.49
N PRO A 313 -0.35 -20.63 20.06
CA PRO A 313 -1.34 -19.62 19.68
C PRO A 313 -0.85 -18.19 19.94
N GLU A 314 -0.17 -17.95 21.06
CA GLU A 314 0.38 -16.65 21.44
C GLU A 314 1.37 -16.12 20.38
N CYS A 315 2.20 -17.00 19.80
CA CYS A 315 3.21 -16.62 18.83
C CYS A 315 2.65 -16.29 17.44
N GLN A 316 1.40 -16.67 17.14
CA GLN A 316 0.74 -16.30 15.87
C GLN A 316 0.62 -14.77 15.72
N ASN A 317 0.61 -14.06 16.85
CA ASN A 317 0.40 -12.62 16.93
C ASN A 317 1.69 -11.83 17.15
N PHE A 318 2.83 -12.51 17.18
CA PHE A 318 4.11 -11.93 17.59
C PHE A 318 4.56 -10.79 16.66
N ALA A 319 5.07 -9.73 17.27
CA ALA A 319 5.56 -8.53 16.60
C ALA A 319 7.09 -8.42 16.69
N PHE A 320 7.68 -7.55 15.87
CA PHE A 320 9.12 -7.47 15.73
C PHE A 320 9.58 -6.02 15.58
N ALA A 321 10.82 -5.74 16.01
CA ALA A 321 11.53 -4.55 15.61
C ALA A 321 12.12 -4.76 14.21
N ASN A 322 11.83 -3.83 13.31
CA ASN A 322 12.20 -3.94 11.90
C ASN A 322 13.25 -2.89 11.52
N ARG A 323 14.20 -3.26 10.65
CA ARG A 323 15.11 -2.34 9.99
C ARG A 323 14.80 -2.23 8.50
N ALA A 324 15.16 -1.08 7.93
CA ALA A 324 15.31 -0.92 6.49
C ALA A 324 16.32 -1.96 5.99
N PHE A 325 15.96 -2.70 4.93
CA PHE A 325 16.66 -3.92 4.56
C PHE A 325 16.82 -4.07 3.05
N VAL A 326 17.84 -4.82 2.62
CA VAL A 326 18.16 -5.08 1.22
C VAL A 326 18.57 -6.53 1.00
N TRP A 327 18.09 -7.14 -0.10
CA TRP A 327 18.43 -8.51 -0.53
C TRP A 327 19.04 -8.49 -1.93
N ASN A 328 20.17 -9.17 -2.13
CA ASN A 328 20.76 -9.42 -3.44
C ASN A 328 20.05 -10.61 -4.11
N ILE A 329 19.29 -10.32 -5.16
CA ILE A 329 18.46 -11.32 -5.85
C ILE A 329 19.16 -11.99 -7.04
N THR A 330 20.35 -11.53 -7.43
CA THR A 330 21.12 -12.07 -8.56
C THR A 330 22.28 -12.96 -8.15
N ASP A 331 22.62 -13.03 -6.85
CA ASP A 331 23.67 -13.91 -6.37
C ASP A 331 23.34 -15.39 -6.62
N ALA A 332 24.36 -16.18 -6.97
CA ALA A 332 24.21 -17.58 -7.35
C ALA A 332 23.72 -18.49 -6.19
N ASN A 333 23.91 -18.09 -4.93
CA ASN A 333 23.40 -18.82 -3.77
C ASN A 333 21.99 -18.35 -3.36
N GLY A 334 21.46 -17.30 -4.00
CA GLY A 334 20.15 -16.73 -3.73
C GLY A 334 20.15 -15.66 -2.63
N PRO A 335 19.04 -14.90 -2.50
CA PRO A 335 18.93 -13.76 -1.57
C PRO A 335 18.92 -14.17 -0.09
N ASN A 336 18.71 -15.46 0.20
CA ASN A 336 18.62 -16.00 1.56
C ASN A 336 19.91 -16.67 2.03
N ASP A 337 21.00 -16.60 1.25
CA ASP A 337 22.34 -17.02 1.69
C ASP A 337 22.97 -15.94 2.57
N ASP A 338 23.83 -16.36 3.51
CA ASP A 338 24.49 -15.43 4.42
C ASP A 338 25.41 -14.47 3.65
N GLY A 339 25.26 -13.17 3.92
CA GLY A 339 26.00 -12.13 3.19
C GLY A 339 25.39 -11.75 1.84
N ASN A 340 24.13 -12.11 1.58
CA ASN A 340 23.33 -11.58 0.47
C ASN A 340 22.14 -10.75 0.94
N ARG A 341 21.95 -10.55 2.23
CA ARG A 341 20.88 -9.74 2.80
C ARG A 341 21.41 -8.95 3.98
N PHE A 342 21.01 -7.70 4.11
CA PHE A 342 21.68 -6.74 4.98
C PHE A 342 20.74 -5.65 5.47
N SER A 343 21.01 -5.13 6.67
CA SER A 343 20.38 -3.88 7.08
C SER A 343 20.99 -2.70 6.32
N VAL A 344 20.13 -1.76 5.92
CA VAL A 344 20.50 -0.56 5.14
C VAL A 344 21.25 0.43 6.03
N SER A 345 20.75 0.63 7.24
CA SER A 345 21.31 1.48 8.29
C SER A 345 20.77 1.05 9.66
N ASP A 346 21.46 1.48 10.72
CA ASP A 346 20.93 1.39 12.08
C ASP A 346 19.74 2.35 12.28
N TRP A 347 18.99 2.17 13.38
CA TRP A 347 18.06 3.19 13.88
C TRP A 347 18.84 4.38 14.45
N GLU A 348 18.28 5.58 14.35
CA GLU A 348 18.92 6.79 14.85
C GLU A 348 18.59 7.03 16.32
N THR A 349 19.51 7.66 17.05
CA THR A 349 19.30 8.03 18.46
C THR A 349 19.87 9.40 18.75
N SER A 350 19.07 10.25 19.38
CA SER A 350 19.54 11.43 20.11
C SER A 350 19.60 11.18 21.62
N SER A 351 19.01 10.08 22.10
CA SER A 351 19.18 9.59 23.47
C SER A 351 20.62 9.17 23.78
N THR A 352 20.99 9.29 25.05
CA THR A 352 22.23 8.71 25.60
C THR A 352 22.08 7.25 26.00
N TYR A 353 20.83 6.76 26.02
CA TYR A 353 20.44 5.38 26.18
C TYR A 353 20.12 4.83 24.79
N TYR A 354 20.79 3.76 24.38
CA TYR A 354 20.46 3.10 23.12
C TYR A 354 19.69 1.83 23.45
N SER A 355 18.41 1.83 23.09
CA SER A 355 17.58 0.62 23.06
C SER A 355 16.81 0.57 21.76
N TYR A 356 16.52 -0.64 21.29
CA TYR A 356 15.66 -0.86 20.13
C TYR A 356 14.19 -1.06 20.53
N ASN A 357 13.94 -1.24 21.83
CA ASN A 357 12.64 -1.28 22.45
C ASN A 357 12.71 -0.63 23.85
N ASP A 358 11.77 0.27 24.17
CA ASP A 358 11.65 0.85 25.50
C ASP A 358 10.21 1.35 25.69
N ASP A 359 9.78 1.41 26.95
CA ASP A 359 8.47 1.94 27.38
C ASP A 359 7.33 1.54 26.44
N GLU A 360 7.20 0.24 26.21
CA GLU A 360 6.15 -0.37 25.40
C GLU A 360 6.28 -0.19 23.87
N ALA A 361 7.25 0.55 23.34
CA ALA A 361 7.47 0.75 21.91
C ALA A 361 8.65 -0.07 21.34
N SER A 362 8.71 -0.22 20.02
CA SER A 362 9.80 -0.92 19.32
C SER A 362 10.16 -0.24 18.01
N ALA A 363 11.46 -0.13 17.73
CA ALA A 363 11.96 0.59 16.57
C ALA A 363 11.54 -0.05 15.24
N GLN A 364 11.15 0.80 14.30
CA GLN A 364 10.67 0.42 12.97
C GLN A 364 11.38 1.24 11.90
N ALA A 365 11.77 0.57 10.81
CA ALA A 365 12.29 1.24 9.62
C ALA A 365 12.00 0.41 8.37
N SER A 366 11.87 1.10 7.25
CA SER A 366 11.58 0.50 5.96
C SER A 366 12.06 1.38 4.83
N VAL A 367 12.53 0.75 3.75
CA VAL A 367 12.72 1.41 2.45
C VAL A 367 11.43 1.25 1.64
N ARG A 368 10.92 2.35 1.10
CA ARG A 368 9.75 2.35 0.21
C ARG A 368 10.12 2.49 -1.26
N ALA A 369 11.22 3.16 -1.57
CA ALA A 369 11.72 3.28 -2.93
C ALA A 369 13.25 3.47 -3.01
N ALA A 370 13.80 3.17 -4.18
CA ALA A 370 15.21 3.24 -4.50
C ALA A 370 15.43 3.82 -5.90
N THR A 371 16.49 4.61 -6.07
CA THR A 371 16.89 5.08 -7.39
C THR A 371 18.40 5.15 -7.53
N ILE A 372 18.90 5.05 -8.76
CA ILE A 372 20.27 5.43 -9.08
C ILE A 372 20.29 6.91 -9.42
N SER A 373 20.86 7.70 -8.51
CA SER A 373 20.86 9.16 -8.67
C SER A 373 21.54 9.60 -9.98
N SER A 374 20.89 10.45 -10.76
CA SER A 374 21.47 11.03 -11.97
C SER A 374 22.38 12.23 -11.67
N ARG A 375 22.33 12.81 -10.46
CA ARG A 375 22.97 14.11 -10.17
C ARG A 375 23.57 14.26 -8.77
N GLY A 376 24.31 15.35 -8.60
CA GLY A 376 24.80 15.77 -7.29
C GLY A 376 25.92 14.90 -6.73
N THR A 377 26.09 14.94 -5.40
CA THR A 377 27.18 14.22 -4.70
C THR A 377 27.05 12.71 -4.83
N TYR A 378 25.83 12.21 -4.97
CA TYR A 378 25.50 10.79 -5.03
C TYR A 378 25.24 10.30 -6.45
N SER A 379 25.60 11.08 -7.49
CA SER A 379 25.46 10.67 -8.89
C SER A 379 26.08 9.30 -9.13
N SER A 380 25.33 8.41 -9.80
CA SER A 380 25.65 7.00 -10.05
C SER A 380 25.67 6.09 -8.82
N TYR A 381 25.11 6.50 -7.68
CA TYR A 381 24.96 5.67 -6.48
C TYR A 381 23.49 5.46 -6.12
N PRO A 382 23.15 4.32 -5.49
CA PRO A 382 21.79 4.07 -5.02
C PRO A 382 21.45 4.97 -3.83
N VAL A 383 20.38 5.74 -3.97
CA VAL A 383 19.78 6.51 -2.88
C VAL A 383 18.41 5.92 -2.62
N LEU A 384 18.10 5.68 -1.36
CA LEU A 384 16.85 5.04 -0.95
C LEU A 384 16.03 6.02 -0.10
N VAL A 385 14.72 5.83 -0.06
CA VAL A 385 13.82 6.61 0.78
C VAL A 385 12.80 5.71 1.46
N GLY A 386 12.25 6.18 2.57
CA GLY A 386 11.25 5.45 3.35
C GLY A 386 11.04 6.14 4.68
N TYR A 387 11.12 5.38 5.76
CA TYR A 387 11.13 5.92 7.12
C TYR A 387 12.13 5.18 8.00
N ASN A 388 12.61 5.84 9.04
CA ASN A 388 13.42 5.26 10.09
C ASN A 388 12.93 5.77 11.45
N THR A 389 13.27 5.07 12.52
CA THR A 389 12.98 5.52 13.89
C THR A 389 14.12 6.36 14.43
N GLU A 390 13.76 7.49 15.06
CA GLU A 390 14.61 8.21 15.99
C GLU A 390 14.19 7.85 17.42
N LEU A 391 15.14 7.37 18.24
CA LEU A 391 15.00 7.37 19.69
C LEU A 391 15.39 8.76 20.22
N ASP A 392 14.38 9.55 20.59
CA ASP A 392 14.59 10.93 21.04
C ASP A 392 15.20 11.00 22.45
N ASP A 393 15.62 12.19 22.91
CA ASP A 393 16.24 12.36 24.23
C ASP A 393 15.28 12.16 25.43
N SER A 394 14.00 11.95 25.14
CA SER A 394 12.93 11.60 26.06
C SER A 394 12.52 10.12 25.95
N ASP A 395 13.33 9.33 25.24
CA ASP A 395 13.20 7.89 25.01
C ASP A 395 11.93 7.48 24.21
N ASN A 396 11.38 8.39 23.39
CA ASN A 396 10.28 8.08 22.48
C ASN A 396 10.79 7.53 21.14
N PHE A 397 10.07 6.58 20.56
CA PHE A 397 10.35 5.99 19.25
C PHE A 397 9.57 6.73 18.16
N LEU A 398 10.20 7.72 17.52
CA LEU A 398 9.58 8.56 16.51
C LEU A 398 9.79 7.97 15.12
N MET A 399 8.73 7.52 14.44
CA MET A 399 8.80 7.00 13.07
C MET A 399 8.71 8.14 12.04
N GLN A 400 9.83 8.42 11.35
CA GLN A 400 9.97 9.63 10.54
C GLN A 400 10.48 9.35 9.13
N ALA A 401 9.95 10.10 8.16
CA ALA A 401 10.36 10.07 6.78
C ALA A 401 11.85 10.33 6.63
N ALA A 402 12.53 9.46 5.88
CA ALA A 402 13.99 9.44 5.82
C ALA A 402 14.51 9.22 4.40
N VAL A 403 15.67 9.81 4.13
CA VAL A 403 16.51 9.53 2.98
C VAL A 403 17.73 8.73 3.48
N PHE A 404 17.97 7.55 2.88
CA PHE A 404 19.15 6.74 3.12
C PHE A 404 20.18 7.03 2.04
N ARG A 405 21.32 7.61 2.42
CA ARG A 405 22.38 8.03 1.49
C ARG A 405 23.60 7.14 1.65
N PRO A 406 24.32 6.81 0.55
CA PRO A 406 25.59 6.11 0.64
C PRO A 406 26.52 6.74 1.69
N SER A 407 26.92 5.96 2.69
CA SER A 407 27.82 6.40 3.77
C SER A 407 29.19 6.86 3.25
N SER A 408 29.59 6.34 2.09
CA SER A 408 30.78 6.72 1.35
C SER A 408 30.52 6.64 -0.14
N THR A 409 30.97 7.65 -0.90
CA THR A 409 31.02 7.61 -2.38
C THR A 409 32.40 7.15 -2.89
N SER A 410 33.28 6.70 -2.00
CA SER A 410 34.57 6.11 -2.35
C SER A 410 34.50 4.59 -2.14
N ASN A 411 34.48 3.84 -3.25
CA ASN A 411 34.34 2.37 -3.25
C ASN A 411 33.06 1.88 -2.54
N PHE A 412 31.93 2.55 -2.78
CA PHE A 412 30.64 2.07 -2.29
C PHE A 412 30.36 0.65 -2.81
N SER A 413 29.82 -0.18 -1.94
CA SER A 413 29.24 -1.49 -2.25
C SER A 413 28.00 -1.66 -1.39
N VAL A 414 27.01 -2.38 -1.90
CA VAL A 414 25.87 -2.80 -1.08
C VAL A 414 26.37 -3.81 -0.06
N SER A 415 26.25 -3.46 1.22
CA SER A 415 26.65 -4.27 2.36
C SER A 415 25.93 -3.76 3.62
N GLU A 416 26.06 -4.50 4.72
CA GLU A 416 25.58 -4.09 6.04
C GLU A 416 25.90 -2.64 6.37
N ASN A 417 24.86 -1.87 6.72
CA ASN A 417 24.94 -0.47 7.13
C ASN A 417 25.71 0.42 6.13
N ALA A 418 25.59 0.14 4.83
CA ALA A 418 26.25 0.91 3.79
C ALA A 418 25.65 2.31 3.58
N TRP A 419 24.48 2.60 4.15
CA TRP A 419 23.82 3.90 4.08
C TRP A 419 23.79 4.61 5.44
N THR A 420 23.56 5.92 5.39
CA THR A 420 23.32 6.78 6.55
C THR A 420 21.95 7.41 6.41
N THR A 421 21.17 7.40 7.49
CA THR A 421 19.85 8.02 7.53
C THR A 421 19.96 9.54 7.61
N THR A 422 19.04 10.23 6.95
CA THR A 422 18.79 11.66 7.17
C THR A 422 17.29 11.89 7.14
N PHE A 423 16.73 12.36 8.25
CA PHE A 423 15.31 12.69 8.34
C PHE A 423 14.95 13.92 7.49
N ILE A 424 13.74 13.91 6.96
CA ILE A 424 13.19 15.01 6.16
C ILE A 424 12.63 16.06 7.11
N ALA A 425 13.31 17.20 7.22
CA ALA A 425 12.89 18.30 8.07
C ALA A 425 11.48 18.80 7.67
N ASN A 426 10.74 19.36 8.62
CA ASN A 426 9.35 19.82 8.46
C ASN A 426 8.30 18.70 8.26
N ALA A 427 8.71 17.44 8.06
CA ALA A 427 7.87 16.25 8.11
C ALA A 427 8.14 15.37 9.34
N THR A 428 9.01 15.79 10.26
CA THR A 428 9.32 15.07 11.51
C THR A 428 8.09 14.96 12.42
N VAL A 429 8.03 13.90 13.23
CA VAL A 429 6.93 13.65 14.19
C VAL A 429 6.85 14.81 15.19
N GLU A 430 8.01 15.19 15.73
CA GLU A 430 8.14 16.37 16.58
C GLU A 430 8.50 17.62 15.76
N VAL A 431 7.74 18.70 15.96
CA VAL A 431 7.97 20.01 15.35
C VAL A 431 7.89 21.09 16.43
N SER A 432 9.02 21.71 16.76
CA SER A 432 9.11 22.79 17.77
C SER A 432 8.58 22.38 19.16
N ASP A 433 9.06 21.26 19.69
CA ASP A 433 8.70 20.70 21.01
C ASP A 433 7.23 20.23 21.12
N SER A 434 6.62 19.85 19.99
CA SER A 434 5.25 19.32 19.94
C SER A 434 5.16 18.19 18.92
N TYR A 435 4.52 17.08 19.31
CA TYR A 435 4.25 15.95 18.43
C TYR A 435 3.08 16.30 17.50
N ILE A 436 3.38 16.94 16.37
CA ILE A 436 2.38 17.45 15.43
C ILE A 436 1.92 16.36 14.46
N HIS A 437 2.80 15.41 14.16
CA HIS A 437 2.51 14.28 13.31
C HIS A 437 2.61 12.99 14.12
N SER A 438 1.78 11.99 13.84
CA SER A 438 1.87 10.66 14.47
C SER A 438 2.93 9.79 13.78
N ASN A 439 3.09 9.95 12.46
CA ASN A 439 4.21 9.40 11.70
C ASN A 439 4.51 10.22 10.43
N SER A 440 5.59 9.89 9.75
CA SER A 440 5.80 10.30 8.36
C SER A 440 6.59 9.27 7.56
N VAL A 441 6.33 9.24 6.24
CA VAL A 441 6.93 8.29 5.30
C VAL A 441 7.28 9.02 4.01
N ALA A 442 8.50 8.80 3.50
CA ALA A 442 8.82 9.08 2.10
C ALA A 442 8.41 7.87 1.26
N THR A 443 7.49 8.06 0.31
CA THR A 443 6.84 6.98 -0.43
C THR A 443 7.63 6.60 -1.68
N ASP A 444 8.22 7.57 -2.38
CA ASP A 444 8.93 7.33 -3.63
C ASP A 444 10.04 8.37 -3.93
N ILE A 445 10.98 8.02 -4.81
CA ILE A 445 12.09 8.86 -5.28
C ILE A 445 12.45 8.56 -6.75
N ASN A 446 12.62 9.61 -7.56
CA ASN A 446 13.10 9.46 -8.94
C ASN A 446 14.60 9.79 -9.13
N GLU A 447 15.12 9.55 -10.34
CA GLU A 447 16.56 9.75 -10.63
C GLU A 447 17.03 11.21 -10.43
N ASN A 448 16.10 12.17 -10.45
CA ASN A 448 16.36 13.59 -10.21
C ASN A 448 16.49 13.93 -8.72
N MET A 449 16.45 12.94 -7.83
CA MET A 449 16.51 13.08 -6.37
C MET A 449 15.27 13.79 -5.79
N MET A 450 14.16 13.79 -6.53
CA MET A 450 12.89 14.32 -6.02
C MET A 450 12.20 13.22 -5.23
N VAL A 451 11.91 13.52 -3.97
CA VAL A 451 11.24 12.63 -3.02
C VAL A 451 9.81 13.09 -2.85
N ILE A 452 8.87 12.15 -2.84
CA ILE A 452 7.49 12.37 -2.42
C ILE A 452 7.21 11.61 -1.13
N GLY A 453 6.19 12.03 -0.38
CA GLY A 453 5.80 11.38 0.85
C GLY A 453 4.62 12.05 1.53
N TYR A 454 4.33 11.63 2.75
CA TYR A 454 3.32 12.24 3.61
C TYR A 454 3.76 12.31 5.08
N ALA A 455 3.17 13.24 5.83
CA ALA A 455 3.20 13.27 7.29
C ALA A 455 1.78 13.25 7.83
N LYS A 456 1.41 12.21 8.59
CA LYS A 456 0.08 12.06 9.18
C LYS A 456 -0.05 13.02 10.35
N ARG A 457 -1.02 13.92 10.33
CA ARG A 457 -1.30 14.74 11.52
C ARG A 457 -1.78 13.85 12.66
N ASP A 458 -1.27 14.15 13.84
CA ASP A 458 -1.70 13.52 15.08
C ASP A 458 -3.17 13.87 15.40
N GLY A 459 -3.90 12.89 15.92
CA GLY A 459 -5.29 12.99 16.34
C GLY A 459 -5.62 14.15 17.29
N ASP A 460 -4.69 14.53 18.16
CA ASP A 460 -4.84 15.64 19.11
C ASP A 460 -4.48 17.01 18.49
N TYR A 461 -3.88 17.00 17.30
CA TYR A 461 -3.48 18.21 16.57
C TYR A 461 -4.16 18.31 15.19
N PRO A 462 -5.49 18.19 15.05
CA PRO A 462 -6.13 18.30 13.75
C PRO A 462 -6.03 19.74 13.20
N SER A 463 -5.92 19.85 11.87
CA SER A 463 -6.05 21.12 11.14
C SER A 463 -7.43 21.19 10.51
N ASP A 464 -8.16 22.28 10.72
CA ASP A 464 -9.55 22.44 10.23
C ASP A 464 -10.45 21.23 10.55
N ARG A 465 -10.20 20.58 11.70
CA ARG A 465 -10.91 19.38 12.17
C ARG A 465 -10.73 18.16 11.24
N VAL A 466 -9.53 18.01 10.70
CA VAL A 466 -9.04 16.84 9.98
C VAL A 466 -7.61 16.53 10.46
N SER A 467 -7.33 15.25 10.65
CA SER A 467 -5.99 14.75 10.94
C SER A 467 -5.41 14.19 9.64
N ASP A 468 -5.09 15.08 8.71
CA ASP A 468 -4.80 14.74 7.32
C ASP A 468 -3.43 14.06 7.13
N ASN A 469 -3.33 13.20 6.12
CA ASN A 469 -2.05 12.81 5.52
C ASN A 469 -1.54 13.96 4.64
N ARG A 470 -0.56 14.70 5.15
CA ARG A 470 -0.01 15.89 4.49
C ARG A 470 1.02 15.50 3.44
N MET A 471 0.62 15.47 2.17
CA MET A 471 1.53 15.17 1.05
C MET A 471 2.64 16.22 0.92
N PHE A 472 3.87 15.80 0.67
CA PHE A 472 5.02 16.67 0.48
C PHE A 472 5.94 16.23 -0.67
N VAL A 473 6.73 17.20 -1.16
CA VAL A 473 7.95 16.96 -1.94
C VAL A 473 9.20 17.38 -1.14
N ALA A 474 10.35 16.76 -1.40
CA ALA A 474 11.66 17.16 -0.89
C ALA A 474 12.78 16.84 -1.89
N ASP A 475 13.94 17.50 -1.76
CA ASP A 475 15.14 17.20 -2.57
C ASP A 475 16.14 16.35 -1.76
N ALA A 476 16.32 15.08 -2.13
CA ALA A 476 17.27 14.17 -1.50
C ALA A 476 18.75 14.52 -1.78
N ASN A 477 19.05 15.47 -2.66
CA ASN A 477 20.40 15.98 -2.85
C ASN A 477 20.78 17.07 -1.83
N ASP A 478 19.81 17.68 -1.16
CA ASP A 478 20.07 18.67 -0.11
C ASP A 478 20.66 18.02 1.13
N THR A 479 21.64 18.67 1.77
CA THR A 479 22.25 18.16 3.01
C THR A 479 21.24 18.02 4.15
N THR A 480 20.17 18.81 4.10
CA THR A 480 19.04 18.78 5.03
C THR A 480 17.76 18.81 4.19
N PRO A 481 17.32 17.65 3.67
CA PRO A 481 16.10 17.59 2.87
C PRO A 481 14.94 18.13 3.72
N THR A 482 14.13 19.01 3.14
CA THR A 482 13.03 19.68 3.85
C THR A 482 11.73 19.51 3.06
N ALA A 483 10.70 19.02 3.73
CA ALA A 483 9.38 18.83 3.15
C ALA A 483 8.72 20.17 2.78
N THR A 484 8.31 20.28 1.52
CA THR A 484 7.40 21.32 1.03
C THR A 484 6.04 20.66 0.80
N PHE A 485 5.04 21.04 1.60
CA PHE A 485 3.71 20.42 1.54
C PHE A 485 2.93 20.90 0.31
N PHE A 486 2.16 19.99 -0.31
CA PHE A 486 1.41 20.25 -1.54
C PHE A 486 0.43 21.41 -1.39
N ALA A 487 -0.23 21.51 -0.24
CA ALA A 487 -1.15 22.62 0.07
C ALA A 487 -0.50 24.01 0.00
N SER A 488 0.83 24.10 0.09
CA SER A 488 1.58 25.35 -0.02
C SER A 488 2.04 25.71 -1.45
N LEU A 489 1.82 24.82 -2.42
CA LEU A 489 2.33 24.97 -3.80
C LEU A 489 1.42 25.83 -4.69
N GLY A 490 0.18 26.12 -4.25
CA GLY A 490 -0.75 26.99 -4.95
C GLY A 490 -1.53 26.32 -6.09
N GLU A 491 -1.67 24.99 -6.02
CA GLU A 491 -2.52 24.20 -6.91
C GLU A 491 -3.95 24.12 -6.36
N ASP A 492 -4.97 24.25 -7.22
CA ASP A 492 -6.37 24.35 -6.78
C ASP A 492 -6.89 23.07 -6.12
N ILE A 493 -6.42 21.89 -6.53
CA ILE A 493 -6.85 20.59 -5.98
C ILE A 493 -6.17 20.24 -4.65
N PHE A 494 -5.11 20.96 -4.25
CA PHE A 494 -4.39 20.76 -3.01
C PHE A 494 -4.73 21.89 -2.03
N PHE A 495 -5.97 21.89 -1.53
CA PHE A 495 -6.42 22.91 -0.57
C PHE A 495 -5.86 22.66 0.85
N ASP A 496 -6.00 23.66 1.72
CA ASP A 496 -5.57 23.56 3.12
C ASP A 496 -6.27 22.39 3.84
N SER A 497 -5.49 21.55 4.52
CA SER A 497 -5.99 20.36 5.24
C SER A 497 -6.66 19.32 4.32
N ALA A 498 -6.27 19.27 3.04
CA ALA A 498 -6.60 18.16 2.13
C ALA A 498 -5.77 16.93 2.50
N GLU A 499 -6.45 15.84 2.83
CA GLU A 499 -5.81 14.53 2.95
C GLU A 499 -5.45 13.99 1.57
N GLY A 500 -4.32 13.31 1.47
CA GLY A 500 -3.98 12.55 0.27
C GLY A 500 -2.76 11.66 0.44
N LYS A 501 -2.45 10.94 -0.62
CA LYS A 501 -1.23 10.13 -0.75
C LYS A 501 -0.62 10.42 -2.11
N ALA A 502 0.65 10.81 -2.11
CA ALA A 502 1.47 10.81 -3.32
C ALA A 502 2.09 9.41 -3.47
N SER A 503 1.62 8.66 -4.46
CA SER A 503 1.91 7.23 -4.61
C SER A 503 3.20 6.97 -5.38
N GLU A 504 3.41 7.67 -6.50
CA GLU A 504 4.56 7.44 -7.40
C GLU A 504 4.99 8.75 -8.08
N ILE A 505 6.28 8.87 -8.41
CA ILE A 505 6.87 9.93 -9.23
C ILE A 505 7.77 9.35 -10.34
N ASN A 506 7.43 9.64 -11.60
CA ASN A 506 8.28 9.22 -12.73
C ASN A 506 9.52 10.12 -12.93
N ASN A 507 10.41 9.78 -13.87
CA ASN A 507 11.65 10.53 -14.10
C ASN A 507 11.45 11.89 -14.78
N TYR A 508 10.21 12.23 -15.14
CA TYR A 508 9.81 13.55 -15.66
C TYR A 508 9.19 14.46 -14.60
N ASN A 509 9.23 14.05 -13.33
CA ASN A 509 8.60 14.72 -12.18
C ASN A 509 7.06 14.80 -12.29
N GLU A 510 6.42 13.83 -12.93
CA GLU A 510 4.97 13.67 -12.91
C GLU A 510 4.59 12.81 -11.71
N ILE A 511 3.94 13.42 -10.72
CA ILE A 511 3.54 12.79 -9.47
C ILE A 511 2.09 12.35 -9.57
N VAL A 512 1.77 11.13 -9.16
CA VAL A 512 0.39 10.63 -9.11
C VAL A 512 0.01 10.15 -7.71
N GLY A 513 -1.29 10.07 -7.45
CA GLY A 513 -1.81 9.66 -6.15
C GLY A 513 -3.31 9.93 -6.02
N TYR A 514 -3.80 10.04 -4.78
CA TYR A 514 -5.16 10.51 -4.49
C TYR A 514 -5.15 11.74 -3.56
N VAL A 515 -6.19 12.55 -3.66
CA VAL A 515 -6.44 13.69 -2.79
C VAL A 515 -7.93 13.83 -2.48
N ASP A 516 -8.26 14.37 -1.32
CA ASP A 516 -9.59 14.83 -0.99
C ASP A 516 -10.21 15.68 -2.12
N ALA A 517 -11.48 15.41 -2.40
CA ALA A 517 -12.30 16.18 -3.31
C ALA A 517 -13.41 16.95 -2.57
N GLU A 518 -13.46 16.86 -1.24
CA GLU A 518 -14.43 17.52 -0.37
C GLU A 518 -13.74 18.21 0.80
N THR A 519 -14.37 19.26 1.34
CA THR A 519 -13.76 20.14 2.36
C THR A 519 -14.47 20.11 3.71
N HIS A 520 -15.43 19.19 3.92
CA HIS A 520 -16.16 19.12 5.20
C HIS A 520 -15.28 18.59 6.32
N SER A 521 -15.60 18.90 7.58
CA SER A 521 -14.92 18.31 8.74
C SER A 521 -15.07 16.79 8.74
N GLU A 522 -14.00 16.08 9.12
CA GLU A 522 -14.04 14.63 9.35
C GLU A 522 -14.23 14.30 10.83
N VAL A 523 -13.71 15.14 11.74
CA VAL A 523 -14.01 15.04 13.17
C VAL A 523 -15.50 15.29 13.40
N ASP A 524 -16.18 14.34 14.04
CA ASP A 524 -17.65 14.25 14.16
C ASP A 524 -18.38 14.17 12.80
N GLY A 525 -17.66 13.87 11.72
CA GLY A 525 -18.12 13.79 10.34
C GLY A 525 -17.99 12.39 9.76
N HIS A 526 -18.01 12.30 8.43
CA HIS A 526 -17.62 11.11 7.68
C HIS A 526 -16.30 11.41 6.96
N GLU A 527 -15.59 10.37 6.54
CA GLU A 527 -14.45 10.53 5.64
C GLU A 527 -14.89 11.21 4.34
N ARG A 528 -14.00 12.01 3.78
CA ARG A 528 -14.21 12.72 2.52
C ARG A 528 -14.09 11.77 1.33
N ARG A 529 -14.72 12.13 0.21
CA ARG A 529 -14.45 11.45 -1.07
C ARG A 529 -13.11 11.91 -1.63
N HIS A 530 -12.31 10.98 -2.14
CA HIS A 530 -11.06 11.29 -2.82
C HIS A 530 -11.17 11.15 -4.35
N ARG A 531 -10.20 11.73 -5.06
CA ARG A 531 -9.99 11.56 -6.49
C ARG A 531 -8.52 11.32 -6.80
N GLY A 532 -8.28 10.49 -7.82
CA GLY A 532 -6.95 10.30 -8.36
C GLY A 532 -6.46 11.59 -9.01
N PHE A 533 -5.19 11.94 -8.82
CA PHE A 533 -4.58 13.13 -9.39
C PHE A 533 -3.31 12.81 -10.18
N ILE A 534 -2.93 13.77 -11.04
CA ILE A 534 -1.58 13.91 -11.58
C ILE A 534 -1.09 15.34 -11.37
N PHE A 535 0.18 15.49 -10.98
CA PHE A 535 0.83 16.77 -10.77
C PHE A 535 2.22 16.80 -11.41
N PRO A 536 2.39 17.49 -12.54
CA PRO A 536 3.68 17.64 -13.21
C PRO A 536 4.52 18.72 -12.51
N TYR A 537 5.16 18.33 -11.41
CA TYR A 537 5.91 19.22 -10.54
C TYR A 537 7.09 19.87 -11.28
N ASN A 538 7.25 21.18 -11.11
CA ASN A 538 8.29 21.95 -11.79
C ASN A 538 9.54 22.11 -10.92
N ASP A 539 10.52 21.23 -11.15
CA ASP A 539 11.84 21.28 -10.54
C ASP A 539 12.93 20.81 -11.53
N ILE A 540 14.12 20.51 -11.02
CA ILE A 540 15.22 19.91 -11.76
C ILE A 540 14.77 18.57 -12.33
N GLY A 541 14.99 18.38 -13.63
CA GLY A 541 14.60 17.17 -14.36
C GLY A 541 13.25 17.28 -15.09
N THR A 542 12.42 18.28 -14.78
CA THR A 542 11.12 18.44 -15.44
C THR A 542 11.26 18.75 -16.93
N ASP A 543 10.54 17.99 -17.76
CA ASP A 543 10.38 18.28 -19.18
C ASP A 543 9.27 19.33 -19.40
N ALA A 544 9.63 20.44 -20.04
CA ALA A 544 8.70 21.56 -20.23
C ALA A 544 7.56 21.24 -21.21
N ASP A 545 7.79 20.39 -22.21
CA ASP A 545 6.77 20.02 -23.19
C ASP A 545 5.77 19.01 -22.57
N ARG A 546 6.23 18.11 -21.69
CA ARG A 546 5.36 17.22 -20.91
C ARG A 546 4.49 18.00 -19.94
N ARG A 547 5.09 18.90 -19.14
CA ARG A 547 4.35 19.72 -18.18
C ARG A 547 3.29 20.62 -18.87
N ALA A 548 3.61 21.17 -20.04
CA ALA A 548 2.68 22.00 -20.81
C ALA A 548 1.41 21.26 -21.27
N ARG A 549 1.41 19.92 -21.35
CA ARG A 549 0.21 19.11 -21.66
C ARG A 549 -0.87 19.26 -20.60
N TYR A 550 -0.46 19.50 -19.37
CA TYR A 550 -1.32 19.68 -18.21
C TYR A 550 -1.49 21.16 -17.86
N ASN A 551 -1.25 22.07 -18.80
CA ASN A 551 -1.35 23.52 -18.56
C ASN A 551 -0.49 24.00 -17.35
N ASP A 552 0.63 23.32 -17.11
CA ASP A 552 1.56 23.62 -16.00
C ASP A 552 0.94 23.55 -14.59
N GLN A 553 -0.11 22.75 -14.38
CA GLN A 553 -0.80 22.60 -13.08
C GLN A 553 -1.22 21.16 -12.78
N ALA A 554 -1.63 20.91 -11.54
CA ALA A 554 -2.21 19.65 -11.09
C ALA A 554 -3.65 19.46 -11.56
N TRP A 555 -4.07 18.21 -11.76
CA TRP A 555 -5.41 17.85 -12.20
C TRP A 555 -5.95 16.63 -11.48
N TRP A 556 -7.27 16.60 -11.24
CA TRP A 556 -7.96 15.32 -11.05
C TRP A 556 -7.98 14.55 -12.38
N LEU A 557 -7.72 13.25 -12.31
CA LEU A 557 -7.69 12.38 -13.50
C LEU A 557 -9.06 12.25 -14.17
N ASP A 558 -10.13 12.47 -13.40
CA ASP A 558 -11.49 12.56 -13.92
C ASP A 558 -11.60 13.68 -14.99
N ASP A 559 -11.00 14.86 -14.79
CA ASP A 559 -10.98 15.95 -15.78
C ASP A 559 -10.20 15.58 -17.05
N LEU A 560 -9.11 14.82 -16.87
CA LEU A 560 -8.25 14.41 -17.97
C LEU A 560 -8.82 13.26 -18.81
N THR A 561 -9.90 12.65 -18.35
CA THR A 561 -10.61 11.56 -19.03
C THR A 561 -11.96 12.00 -19.61
N ASN A 562 -12.29 13.29 -19.55
CA ASN A 562 -13.58 13.81 -20.01
C ASN A 562 -13.50 14.49 -21.39
N GLY A 563 -14.56 14.36 -22.18
CA GLY A 563 -14.68 14.95 -23.51
C GLY A 563 -14.28 14.01 -24.67
N GLY A 564 -14.51 14.49 -25.88
CA GLY A 564 -14.04 13.88 -27.14
C GLY A 564 -14.59 12.48 -27.41
N ASP A 565 -13.86 11.72 -28.21
CA ASP A 565 -14.27 10.40 -28.70
C ASP A 565 -14.34 9.33 -27.59
N TYR A 566 -13.64 9.55 -26.47
CA TYR A 566 -13.58 8.61 -25.34
C TYR A 566 -14.52 8.98 -24.19
N SER A 567 -15.15 10.16 -24.20
CA SER A 567 -15.99 10.64 -23.08
C SER A 567 -17.06 9.65 -22.65
N ASP A 568 -17.79 9.06 -23.62
CA ASP A 568 -18.91 8.17 -23.32
C ASP A 568 -18.41 6.88 -22.66
N ALA A 569 -17.28 6.34 -23.11
CA ALA A 569 -16.66 5.15 -22.55
C ALA A 569 -16.04 5.45 -21.17
N ASN A 570 -15.32 6.56 -21.04
CA ASN A 570 -14.69 6.98 -19.79
C ASN A 570 -15.74 7.36 -18.73
N ASN A 571 -16.93 7.82 -19.12
CA ASN A 571 -18.02 8.14 -18.18
C ASN A 571 -18.64 6.91 -17.52
N HIS A 572 -18.12 5.70 -17.73
CA HIS A 572 -18.43 4.54 -16.89
C HIS A 572 -17.65 4.54 -15.57
N PHE A 573 -16.62 5.38 -15.43
CA PHE A 573 -15.66 5.33 -14.33
C PHE A 573 -15.57 6.66 -13.57
N ARG A 574 -15.18 6.60 -12.30
CA ARG A 574 -14.59 7.71 -11.53
C ARG A 574 -13.29 7.24 -10.91
N ILE A 575 -12.20 7.95 -11.20
CA ILE A 575 -10.85 7.56 -10.79
C ILE A 575 -10.65 7.98 -9.33
N LEU A 576 -10.46 7.01 -8.46
CA LEU A 576 -10.32 7.21 -7.02
C LEU A 576 -8.85 7.35 -6.61
N ASP A 577 -7.98 6.54 -7.19
CA ASP A 577 -6.54 6.53 -6.91
C ASP A 577 -5.73 6.32 -8.19
N ALA A 578 -4.55 6.91 -8.25
CA ALA A 578 -3.51 6.58 -9.21
C ALA A 578 -2.31 6.05 -8.44
N THR A 579 -2.07 4.75 -8.62
CA THR A 579 -1.16 3.98 -7.78
C THR A 579 0.25 3.89 -8.32
N ASP A 580 0.43 4.07 -9.62
CA ASP A 580 1.74 4.01 -10.28
C ASP A 580 1.70 4.77 -11.63
N ILE A 581 2.86 5.26 -12.08
CA ILE A 581 3.04 5.94 -13.36
C ILE A 581 4.42 5.61 -13.95
N ASN A 582 4.44 5.16 -15.20
CA ASN A 582 5.70 4.95 -15.92
C ASN A 582 6.15 6.19 -16.71
N ASP A 583 7.38 6.15 -17.23
CA ASP A 583 7.97 7.23 -18.03
C ASP A 583 7.24 7.48 -19.37
N ALA A 584 6.47 6.50 -19.85
CA ALA A 584 5.60 6.67 -21.02
C ALA A 584 4.36 7.54 -20.75
N GLY A 585 4.08 7.81 -19.47
CA GLY A 585 2.88 8.50 -18.99
C GLY A 585 1.68 7.57 -18.85
N VAL A 586 1.84 6.25 -18.86
CA VAL A 586 0.75 5.31 -18.55
C VAL A 586 0.60 5.21 -17.03
N ILE A 587 -0.63 5.29 -16.55
CA ILE A 587 -0.96 5.30 -15.12
C ILE A 587 -1.74 4.04 -14.77
N SER A 588 -1.32 3.35 -13.70
CA SER A 588 -2.14 2.37 -12.99
C SER A 588 -3.04 3.11 -12.00
N GLY A 589 -4.30 2.70 -11.90
CA GLY A 589 -5.22 3.29 -10.95
C GLY A 589 -6.35 2.38 -10.50
N THR A 590 -7.08 2.86 -9.52
CA THR A 590 -8.31 2.27 -9.00
C THR A 590 -9.46 3.23 -9.27
N ALA A 591 -10.58 2.69 -9.74
CA ALA A 591 -11.77 3.45 -10.05
C ALA A 591 -13.03 2.78 -9.48
N ILE A 592 -14.12 3.54 -9.39
CA ILE A 592 -15.46 2.97 -9.26
C ILE A 592 -16.15 2.96 -10.62
N GLN A 593 -16.85 1.86 -10.92
CA GLN A 593 -17.59 1.65 -12.15
C GLN A 593 -19.09 1.48 -11.87
N CYS A 594 -19.92 2.15 -12.66
CA CYS A 594 -21.38 2.15 -12.48
C CYS A 594 -22.09 0.95 -13.13
N PHE A 595 -23.02 0.36 -12.41
CA PHE A 595 -23.90 -0.74 -12.83
C PHE A 595 -25.37 -0.43 -12.51
N ALA A 596 -26.28 -0.97 -13.32
CA ALA A 596 -27.72 -0.77 -13.09
C ALA A 596 -28.23 -1.41 -11.77
N SER A 597 -27.54 -2.45 -11.27
CA SER A 597 -27.82 -3.12 -10.00
C SER A 597 -26.72 -4.11 -9.64
N GLU A 598 -26.70 -4.59 -8.39
CA GLU A 598 -25.80 -5.66 -7.88
C GLU A 598 -25.76 -6.91 -8.80
N SER A 599 -26.90 -7.33 -9.34
CA SER A 599 -26.96 -8.50 -10.24
C SER A 599 -26.61 -8.23 -11.71
N SER A 600 -26.26 -6.98 -12.05
CA SER A 600 -25.92 -6.61 -13.43
C SER A 600 -24.51 -7.08 -13.78
N SER A 601 -24.37 -7.69 -14.96
CA SER A 601 -23.11 -8.18 -15.52
C SER A 601 -22.51 -7.24 -16.56
N SER A 602 -23.11 -6.06 -16.77
CA SER A 602 -22.64 -5.07 -17.73
C SER A 602 -22.71 -3.70 -17.10
N SER A 603 -21.61 -2.95 -17.22
CA SER A 603 -21.53 -1.59 -16.72
C SER A 603 -22.32 -0.63 -17.62
N MET A 604 -22.58 0.56 -17.08
CA MET A 604 -23.23 1.66 -17.76
C MET A 604 -22.54 2.99 -17.42
N ALA A 605 -22.81 4.01 -18.21
CA ALA A 605 -22.37 5.35 -17.91
C ALA A 605 -23.11 5.92 -16.69
N TYR A 606 -22.41 6.79 -15.95
CA TYR A 606 -23.00 7.67 -14.95
C TYR A 606 -24.02 8.63 -15.58
N ASP A 607 -24.95 9.14 -14.78
CA ASP A 607 -26.07 9.97 -15.26
C ASP A 607 -25.61 11.27 -15.93
N SER A 608 -24.43 11.76 -15.57
CA SER A 608 -23.73 12.87 -16.21
C SER A 608 -22.21 12.67 -16.15
N THR A 609 -21.45 13.57 -16.77
CA THR A 609 -19.99 13.59 -16.67
C THR A 609 -19.48 14.28 -15.40
N ALA A 610 -20.34 14.83 -14.54
CA ALA A 610 -19.92 15.52 -13.32
C ALA A 610 -19.07 14.62 -12.39
N HIS A 611 -18.16 15.22 -11.63
CA HIS A 611 -17.26 14.50 -10.71
C HIS A 611 -18.02 13.55 -9.79
N PHE A 612 -19.15 14.02 -9.26
CA PHE A 612 -19.95 13.32 -8.26
C PHE A 612 -21.30 12.84 -8.81
N ALA A 613 -21.40 12.62 -10.12
CA ALA A 613 -22.64 12.16 -10.77
C ALA A 613 -23.20 10.89 -10.11
N TYR A 614 -24.52 10.78 -10.04
CA TYR A 614 -25.16 9.56 -9.55
C TYR A 614 -24.99 8.41 -10.56
N CYS A 615 -24.93 7.20 -10.01
CA CYS A 615 -25.04 5.97 -10.79
C CYS A 615 -26.50 5.54 -10.89
N ASN A 616 -27.06 5.54 -12.11
CA ASN A 616 -28.41 5.08 -12.43
C ASN A 616 -29.48 5.73 -11.53
N ASP A 617 -29.60 7.05 -11.60
CA ASP A 617 -30.51 7.89 -10.80
C ASP A 617 -30.36 7.67 -9.27
N GLY A 618 -29.16 7.29 -8.84
CA GLY A 618 -28.84 7.00 -7.44
C GLY A 618 -29.42 5.69 -6.93
N VAL A 619 -29.83 4.77 -7.81
CA VAL A 619 -30.24 3.41 -7.42
C VAL A 619 -29.36 2.32 -8.01
N GLY A 620 -28.31 2.72 -8.73
CA GLY A 620 -27.28 1.83 -9.26
C GLY A 620 -26.34 1.29 -8.20
N ASP A 621 -25.45 0.43 -8.65
CA ASP A 621 -24.42 -0.23 -7.88
C ASP A 621 -23.06 0.24 -8.40
N GLU A 622 -22.16 0.64 -7.51
CA GLU A 622 -20.81 1.10 -7.85
C GLU A 622 -19.83 0.05 -7.35
N ARG A 623 -18.91 -0.38 -8.23
CA ARG A 623 -17.93 -1.43 -7.92
C ARG A 623 -16.52 -0.93 -8.10
N VAL A 624 -15.64 -1.31 -7.19
CA VAL A 624 -14.22 -0.99 -7.24
C VAL A 624 -13.54 -1.86 -8.30
N VAL A 625 -12.88 -1.21 -9.26
CA VAL A 625 -12.24 -1.85 -10.40
C VAL A 625 -10.83 -1.29 -10.63
N ALA A 626 -9.95 -2.16 -11.12
CA ALA A 626 -8.64 -1.80 -11.61
C ALA A 626 -8.73 -1.16 -12.99
N VAL A 627 -8.01 -0.06 -13.21
CA VAL A 627 -7.96 0.63 -14.49
C VAL A 627 -6.54 1.02 -14.87
N LYS A 628 -6.29 1.04 -16.17
CA LYS A 628 -5.10 1.64 -16.77
C LYS A 628 -5.52 2.89 -17.54
N LEU A 629 -4.90 4.02 -17.25
CA LEU A 629 -5.10 5.26 -18.01
C LEU A 629 -3.97 5.38 -19.02
N ILE A 630 -4.34 5.37 -20.31
CA ILE A 630 -3.37 5.41 -21.42
C ILE A 630 -3.47 6.77 -22.10
N PRO A 631 -2.35 7.51 -22.26
CA PRO A 631 -2.34 8.77 -22.99
C PRO A 631 -2.89 8.65 -24.41
N ILE A 632 -3.65 9.65 -24.84
CA ILE A 632 -4.15 9.78 -26.20
C ILE A 632 -3.07 10.49 -27.03
N SER A 633 -2.53 9.79 -28.02
CA SER A 633 -1.49 10.35 -28.89
C SER A 633 -1.98 11.63 -29.60
N GLY A 634 -1.18 12.68 -29.49
CA GLY A 634 -1.47 14.02 -30.02
C GLY A 634 -2.36 14.89 -29.15
N ALA A 635 -2.81 14.41 -27.97
CA ALA A 635 -3.54 15.24 -27.01
C ALA A 635 -2.62 16.29 -26.37
N THR A 636 -3.19 17.45 -26.08
CA THR A 636 -2.56 18.65 -25.54
C THR A 636 -3.45 19.27 -24.47
N SER A 637 -2.99 20.34 -23.82
CA SER A 637 -3.79 21.07 -22.84
C SER A 637 -5.06 21.70 -23.41
N GLU A 638 -5.14 21.93 -24.73
CA GLU A 638 -6.38 22.40 -25.39
C GLU A 638 -7.49 21.34 -25.40
N ASP A 639 -7.13 20.08 -25.16
CA ASP A 639 -8.06 18.95 -25.16
C ASP A 639 -8.58 18.63 -23.74
N ILE A 640 -8.13 19.35 -22.70
CA ILE A 640 -8.66 19.20 -21.34
C ILE A 640 -10.09 19.74 -21.29
N ALA A 641 -11.01 18.93 -20.78
CA ALA A 641 -12.39 19.33 -20.55
C ALA A 641 -12.78 19.01 -19.11
N GLU A 642 -12.69 20.00 -18.23
CA GLU A 642 -13.10 19.87 -16.83
C GLU A 642 -14.54 19.35 -16.69
N ARG A 643 -14.76 18.47 -15.72
CA ARG A 643 -16.08 18.03 -15.31
C ARG A 643 -16.66 19.06 -14.35
N SER A 644 -17.99 19.15 -14.33
CA SER A 644 -18.68 20.01 -13.37
C SER A 644 -18.72 19.34 -11.99
N ASP A 645 -18.75 20.16 -10.94
CA ASP A 645 -19.07 19.70 -9.58
C ASP A 645 -20.58 19.55 -9.35
N ASP A 646 -21.39 20.08 -10.27
CA ASP A 646 -22.85 20.01 -10.21
C ASP A 646 -23.36 18.59 -10.51
N SER A 647 -23.64 17.83 -9.45
CA SER A 647 -24.51 16.63 -9.50
C SER A 647 -25.49 16.53 -8.34
N ALA A 648 -25.54 17.53 -7.47
CA ALA A 648 -26.56 17.68 -6.44
C ALA A 648 -27.44 18.90 -6.76
N GLU A 649 -28.31 18.81 -7.77
CA GLU A 649 -29.52 19.63 -7.69
C GLU A 649 -30.20 19.25 -6.37
N ASP A 650 -30.36 20.21 -5.47
CA ASP A 650 -31.03 20.12 -4.18
C ASP A 650 -32.32 19.30 -4.28
N VAL A 651 -32.25 17.98 -4.06
CA VAL A 651 -33.44 17.20 -3.79
C VAL A 651 -33.81 17.52 -2.35
N GLU A 652 -34.78 18.43 -2.17
CA GLU A 652 -35.53 18.54 -0.91
C GLU A 652 -36.07 17.14 -0.56
N ARG A 653 -35.37 16.41 0.32
CA ARG A 653 -35.84 15.14 0.85
C ARG A 653 -36.99 15.41 1.82
N SER A 654 -38.20 15.56 1.28
CA SER A 654 -39.43 15.44 2.05
C SER A 654 -39.71 13.96 2.30
N GLY A 655 -39.37 13.49 3.50
CA GLY A 655 -39.94 12.27 4.06
C GLY A 655 -38.98 11.09 4.19
N ALA A 656 -39.10 10.43 5.33
CA ALA A 656 -38.37 9.24 5.74
C ALA A 656 -38.40 8.13 4.67
N GLY A 657 -37.24 7.91 4.04
CA GLY A 657 -36.92 6.75 3.24
C GLY A 657 -35.51 6.30 3.61
N THR A 658 -35.42 5.21 4.35
CA THR A 658 -34.17 4.52 4.69
C THR A 658 -33.65 3.82 3.43
N GLY A 659 -32.73 4.47 2.72
CA GLY A 659 -32.04 3.95 1.56
C GLY A 659 -31.17 5.04 0.95
N LEU A 660 -29.90 4.70 0.67
CA LEU A 660 -28.85 5.57 0.12
C LEU A 660 -28.17 6.53 1.12
N LEU A 661 -27.29 5.97 1.94
CA LEU A 661 -26.25 6.70 2.69
C LEU A 661 -24.98 5.84 2.90
N VAL A 662 -24.68 4.88 2.03
CA VAL A 662 -23.52 3.99 2.22
C VAL A 662 -22.80 3.84 0.89
N LEU A 663 -21.77 4.67 0.68
CA LEU A 663 -20.61 4.43 -0.21
C LEU A 663 -19.61 5.62 -0.15
N ILE A 664 -19.44 6.25 1.01
CA ILE A 664 -18.42 7.29 1.19
C ILE A 664 -17.75 7.00 2.53
N SER A 665 -16.42 6.85 2.49
CA SER A 665 -15.48 6.43 3.54
C SER A 665 -14.97 5.01 3.36
N LEU A 666 -13.72 4.87 2.91
CA LEU A 666 -12.64 3.98 3.37
C LEU A 666 -11.65 3.75 2.21
N MET A 667 -11.02 4.77 1.66
CA MET A 667 -9.97 4.52 0.66
C MET A 667 -8.67 3.95 1.24
N SER A 668 -8.55 3.90 2.55
CA SER A 668 -7.55 3.08 3.21
C SER A 668 -7.98 1.61 3.33
N VAL A 669 -9.28 1.28 3.20
CA VAL A 669 -9.90 0.07 3.77
C VAL A 669 -11.34 -0.19 3.19
N LEU A 670 -11.60 -0.27 1.87
CA LEU A 670 -13.00 -0.40 1.32
C LEU A 670 -13.27 -1.74 0.61
N SER A 671 -13.69 -2.78 1.31
CA SER A 671 -14.44 -3.89 0.72
C SER A 671 -15.52 -4.46 1.66
N VAL A 672 -16.73 -3.88 1.78
CA VAL A 672 -17.92 -4.63 2.26
C VAL A 672 -19.27 -4.07 1.75
N ARG A 673 -20.15 -5.03 1.39
CA ARG A 673 -21.61 -4.92 1.20
C ARG A 673 -22.38 -4.99 2.54
N LEU A 674 -23.33 -4.09 2.81
CA LEU A 674 -24.37 -4.34 3.82
C LEU A 674 -25.45 -5.28 3.27
N LYS A 675 -25.30 -6.60 3.44
CA LYS A 675 -26.44 -7.51 3.31
C LYS A 675 -27.45 -7.21 4.40
N LYS A 676 -28.70 -7.11 3.98
CA LYS A 676 -29.84 -6.79 4.85
C LYS A 676 -30.09 -7.92 5.85
N SER A 677 -29.43 -7.87 7.01
CA SER A 677 -29.76 -8.69 8.17
C SER A 677 -31.24 -8.48 8.52
N ARG A 678 -32.05 -9.51 8.23
CA ARG A 678 -33.38 -9.61 8.82
C ARG A 678 -33.17 -9.99 10.28
N SER A 679 -33.13 -9.00 11.14
CA SER A 679 -33.30 -9.20 12.58
C SER A 679 -34.62 -9.94 12.82
N VAL A 680 -34.53 -11.24 13.10
CA VAL A 680 -35.61 -11.99 13.73
C VAL A 680 -35.41 -11.83 15.22
N ILE A 681 -36.16 -10.87 15.77
CA ILE A 681 -36.39 -10.77 17.20
C ILE A 681 -37.01 -12.09 17.68
N ALA A 682 -36.33 -12.77 18.61
CA ALA A 682 -36.94 -13.59 19.65
C ALA A 682 -36.07 -13.56 20.90
#